data_AF-A0A8J2K4V5-F1
#
_entry.id   AF-A0A8J2K4V5-F1
#
_cell.length_a   1.000
_cell.length_b   1.000
_cell.length_c   1.000
_cell.angle_alpha   90.00
_cell.angle_beta   90.00
_cell.angle_gamma   90.00
#
_symmetry.space_group_name_H-M   'P 1'
#
loop_
_entity.id
_entity.type
_entity.pdbx_description
1 polymer ?
#
loop_
_entity_poly.entity_id
_entity_poly.type
_entity_poly.pdbx_seq_one_letter_code
_entity_poly.pdbx_strand_id
1 'polypeptide(L)'
;MDMRKIADLLRATIDPAQREEAENQLKQVEKIIGVAPALLKIIMGPEIEMPIRQAGAIYLKNMVCNSWSEPDEDEPQRFHIHEQDRAYIRDTVVDAVVLAPNIIRAQLCVCIGYICRRDFPSRWPSLVDKICVYLQSPEIAGWPGAFAALLATVKVFEYKKGEERKPLDEAMNLLLPLVQTITVGHLMNDASQGSLTMQRYVLKIFYALTQHHLPLSLLTKERFQVWMEVVRVVLDRGNPEFETIPADEDDKDELEQNEWWKTKKWAMRTLYRIFERYGSPGSVIKEYADFSNYYLNTFSAGALQVVFKMLDSYRQRKFVAEKVLRDGLLYLKNAVNHAHAWKFMKPHSNPMISDVIYPLLCHSDADERLWKEDPIEYVRTKYGDSVEEDSAVSCAEQLLNAMCKKRKGVLPGCLELITHVLNSPDSTPQQKDGALHMVGSIADILLKKDQYKDQFENVLSQFVFPSFACPFPYLRARAAWLLSKLSTLKFTREEVLQETLRVLVSAILNKDEELPVKVESAFAIESFIQNQHRTHEYIQPQVCALSVELLQILRATENDDLTNVLQKIVCAFVNEVAPIAHDICVHLANTFQQVMESTGDVDGEKTIVAMGLLNTMETVLVVMEEQPEVCLALEPILLQVVTLVLEKSIMEFYEEAFSLIASLTEKQISPAMWQVFEGLYRVVERDGVEYFVEMMPALHNYITVDTEAFLSDPNRVLALCSVIKKVLLDESETVGEDAECHAAKLIEVLILQCRHNIQNVIPSLLQLALDRLSRQIKTSELRTMCLQVVVASFYHDLGLTTSVVSSLDAFIKQWIADTDCFLGLHDRKICVLGLCALLQSPNRPSALQECSKEILPSLILLFDGLKRAYASKALENADSDSDEEEDDEEYCEIEEVLESDEDDIDDAGQDYLDALDRKIKSAKAPFDIKTEIVDEDDEDDDEDDFSAGEETALECYATPLDDDECPIDEYIIFKEVLLNLQHFDPAWYATLTNVLNEEQRKSVQEIFTLADQRKEAALSREIQKRGGFEFRQQAVPSSFNFGGGVPPTLS
;
A
#
# COMPACT_ATOMS: atom_id res chain seq x y z
N MET A 1 43.76 -0.96 -26.53
CA MET A 1 43.62 -0.90 -25.06
C MET A 1 44.29 -2.13 -24.46
N ASP A 2 45.04 -2.00 -23.37
CA ASP A 2 45.77 -3.15 -22.80
C ASP A 2 44.85 -3.96 -21.88
N MET A 3 44.34 -5.10 -22.38
CA MET A 3 43.45 -6.00 -21.64
C MET A 3 44.10 -6.53 -20.35
N ARG A 4 45.44 -6.63 -20.31
CA ARG A 4 46.15 -7.08 -19.11
C ARG A 4 46.01 -6.07 -17.97
N LYS A 5 46.11 -4.78 -18.30
CA LYS A 5 45.94 -3.70 -17.32
C LYS A 5 44.53 -3.71 -16.70
N ILE A 6 43.48 -3.94 -17.50
CA ILE A 6 42.11 -4.03 -16.99
C ILE A 6 41.94 -5.29 -16.12
N ALA A 7 42.49 -6.43 -16.52
CA ALA A 7 42.45 -7.65 -15.73
C ALA A 7 43.20 -7.52 -14.38
N ASP A 8 44.34 -6.80 -14.36
CA ASP A 8 45.09 -6.52 -13.14
C ASP A 8 44.29 -5.60 -12.20
N LEU A 9 43.59 -4.59 -12.73
CA LEU A 9 42.69 -3.75 -11.95
C LEU A 9 41.51 -4.54 -11.36
N LEU A 10 40.87 -5.40 -12.17
CA LEU A 10 39.81 -6.29 -11.70
C LEU A 10 40.28 -7.33 -10.67
N ARG A 11 41.57 -7.69 -10.68
CA ARG A 11 42.17 -8.50 -9.62
C ARG A 11 42.32 -7.67 -8.34
N ALA A 12 42.78 -6.42 -8.46
CA ALA A 12 42.97 -5.53 -7.32
C ALA A 12 41.65 -5.11 -6.64
N THR A 13 40.51 -5.11 -7.35
CA THR A 13 39.19 -4.88 -6.71
C THR A 13 38.76 -5.99 -5.75
N ILE A 14 39.38 -7.17 -5.83
CA ILE A 14 39.10 -8.31 -4.97
C ILE A 14 39.93 -8.23 -3.67
N ASP A 15 41.01 -7.44 -3.66
CA ASP A 15 41.86 -7.24 -2.47
C ASP A 15 41.34 -6.04 -1.65
N PRO A 16 40.89 -6.23 -0.39
CA PRO A 16 40.40 -5.13 0.45
C PRO A 16 41.39 -3.96 0.59
N ALA A 17 42.70 -4.21 0.53
CA ALA A 17 43.71 -3.16 0.67
C ALA A 17 43.88 -2.30 -0.60
N GLN A 18 43.44 -2.79 -1.76
CA GLN A 18 43.63 -2.13 -3.06
C GLN A 18 42.31 -1.78 -3.75
N ARG A 19 41.18 -2.19 -3.17
CA ARG A 19 39.86 -2.07 -3.78
C ARG A 19 39.48 -0.65 -4.16
N GLU A 20 39.58 0.30 -3.23
CA GLU A 20 39.17 1.68 -3.45
C GLU A 20 40.02 2.35 -4.55
N GLU A 21 41.33 2.13 -4.54
CA GLU A 21 42.23 2.65 -5.58
C GLU A 21 41.93 2.02 -6.94
N ALA A 22 41.70 0.71 -7.00
CA ALA A 22 41.38 0.00 -8.23
C ALA A 22 40.02 0.40 -8.82
N GLU A 23 38.99 0.58 -7.99
CA GLU A 23 37.66 1.05 -8.42
C GLU A 23 37.74 2.48 -8.96
N ASN A 24 38.49 3.37 -8.32
CA ASN A 24 38.72 4.74 -8.80
C ASN A 24 39.46 4.76 -10.15
N GLN A 25 40.45 3.87 -10.34
CA GLN A 25 41.13 3.74 -11.63
C GLN A 25 40.20 3.16 -12.71
N LEU A 26 39.35 2.19 -12.38
CA LEU A 26 38.36 1.64 -13.32
C LEU A 26 37.34 2.71 -13.76
N LYS A 27 36.85 3.56 -12.85
CA LYS A 27 35.96 4.70 -13.17
C LYS A 27 36.61 5.72 -14.10
N GLN A 28 37.93 5.90 -14.04
CA GLN A 28 38.62 6.78 -15.00
C GLN A 28 38.73 6.13 -16.38
N VAL A 29 38.91 4.81 -16.41
CA VAL A 29 39.11 4.05 -17.63
C VAL A 29 37.79 3.81 -18.36
N GLU A 30 36.67 3.64 -17.65
CA GLU A 30 35.35 3.31 -18.24
C GLU A 30 34.87 4.31 -19.29
N LYS A 31 35.33 5.57 -19.21
CA LYS A 31 35.02 6.64 -20.17
C LYS A 31 35.65 6.45 -21.56
N ILE A 32 36.56 5.48 -21.70
CA ILE A 32 37.27 5.22 -22.96
C ILE A 32 36.46 4.26 -23.83
N ILE A 33 36.24 4.64 -25.09
CA ILE A 33 35.58 3.77 -26.10
C ILE A 33 36.41 2.49 -26.28
N GLY A 34 35.75 1.34 -26.21
CA GLY A 34 36.33 0.01 -26.31
C GLY A 34 36.48 -0.73 -24.99
N VAL A 35 36.13 -0.12 -23.84
CA VAL A 35 36.19 -0.78 -22.53
C VAL A 35 35.14 -1.85 -22.38
N ALA A 36 33.87 -1.58 -22.74
CA ALA A 36 32.81 -2.60 -22.64
C ALA A 36 33.16 -3.85 -23.46
N PRO A 37 33.57 -3.73 -24.73
CA PRO A 37 34.07 -4.86 -25.52
C PRO A 37 35.28 -5.56 -24.90
N ALA A 38 36.22 -4.81 -24.31
CA ALA A 38 37.39 -5.40 -23.65
C ALA A 38 37.02 -6.20 -22.39
N LEU A 39 36.10 -5.67 -21.57
CA LEU A 39 35.55 -6.38 -20.41
C LEU A 39 34.87 -7.67 -20.83
N LEU A 40 34.03 -7.64 -21.87
CA LEU A 40 33.37 -8.85 -22.37
C LEU A 40 34.38 -9.89 -22.88
N LYS A 41 35.46 -9.47 -23.55
CA LYS A 41 36.55 -10.38 -23.95
C LYS A 41 37.28 -10.97 -22.74
N ILE A 42 37.53 -10.19 -21.68
CA ILE A 42 38.13 -10.67 -20.43
C ILE A 42 37.22 -11.70 -19.76
N ILE A 43 35.92 -11.42 -19.66
CA ILE A 43 34.92 -12.34 -19.09
C ILE A 43 34.90 -13.67 -19.86
N MET A 44 35.08 -13.62 -21.18
CA MET A 44 35.07 -14.78 -22.06
C MET A 44 36.42 -15.49 -22.19
N GLY A 45 37.53 -14.89 -21.73
CA GLY A 45 38.87 -15.46 -21.82
C GLY A 45 39.04 -16.69 -20.91
N PRO A 46 39.16 -17.92 -21.45
CA PRO A 46 39.34 -19.12 -20.63
C PRO A 46 40.69 -19.15 -19.89
N GLU A 47 41.67 -18.39 -20.36
CA GLU A 47 43.00 -18.24 -19.75
C GLU A 47 43.02 -17.31 -18.52
N ILE A 48 41.93 -16.60 -18.26
CA ILE A 48 41.81 -15.66 -17.14
C ILE A 48 41.16 -16.38 -15.95
N GLU A 49 41.68 -16.13 -14.75
CA GLU A 49 41.20 -16.77 -13.52
C GLU A 49 39.73 -16.41 -13.25
N MET A 50 38.94 -17.39 -12.77
CA MET A 50 37.50 -17.24 -12.55
C MET A 50 37.11 -16.03 -11.68
N PRO A 51 37.80 -15.72 -10.55
CA PRO A 51 37.46 -14.56 -9.73
C PRO A 51 37.53 -13.23 -10.50
N ILE A 52 38.53 -13.08 -11.38
CA ILE A 52 38.72 -11.88 -12.20
C ILE A 52 37.62 -11.80 -13.26
N ARG A 53 37.27 -12.92 -13.89
CA ARG A 53 36.17 -13.00 -14.86
C ARG A 53 34.82 -12.65 -14.22
N GLN A 54 34.58 -13.10 -13.00
CA GLN A 54 33.37 -12.78 -12.23
C GLN A 54 33.34 -11.29 -11.85
N ALA A 55 34.45 -10.74 -11.34
CA ALA A 55 34.55 -9.30 -11.05
C ALA A 55 34.30 -8.46 -12.32
N GLY A 56 34.86 -8.87 -13.46
CA GLY A 56 34.61 -8.25 -14.76
C GLY A 56 33.14 -8.32 -15.18
N ALA A 57 32.46 -9.45 -14.97
CA ALA A 57 31.05 -9.62 -15.29
C ALA A 57 30.14 -8.73 -14.42
N ILE A 58 30.44 -8.61 -13.13
CA ILE A 58 29.74 -7.70 -12.21
C ILE A 58 29.96 -6.25 -12.62
N TYR A 59 31.21 -5.88 -12.95
CA TYR A 59 31.53 -4.52 -13.40
C TYR A 59 30.81 -4.19 -14.72
N LEU A 60 30.83 -5.09 -15.70
CA LEU A 60 30.12 -4.92 -16.97
C LEU A 60 28.62 -4.76 -16.74
N LYS A 61 28.01 -5.56 -15.86
CA LYS A 61 26.60 -5.43 -15.49
C LYS A 61 26.31 -4.04 -14.93
N ASN A 62 27.07 -3.59 -13.94
CA ASN A 62 26.87 -2.28 -13.33
C ASN A 62 27.05 -1.15 -14.35
N MET A 63 28.04 -1.27 -15.25
CA MET A 63 28.27 -0.31 -16.32
C MET A 63 27.11 -0.25 -17.32
N VAL A 64 26.53 -1.40 -17.69
CA VAL A 64 25.34 -1.46 -18.54
C VAL A 64 24.14 -0.84 -17.83
N CYS A 65 23.87 -1.21 -16.57
CA CYS A 65 22.73 -0.67 -15.82
C CYS A 65 22.83 0.85 -15.63
N ASN A 66 24.03 1.39 -15.40
CA ASN A 66 24.21 2.80 -15.04
C ASN A 66 24.45 3.73 -16.23
N SER A 67 24.87 3.21 -17.39
CA SER A 67 25.41 4.04 -18.47
C SER A 67 25.03 3.56 -19.88
N TRP A 68 24.04 2.69 -20.06
CA TRP A 68 23.67 2.23 -21.41
C TRP A 68 22.88 3.26 -22.24
N SER A 69 21.94 3.98 -21.62
CA SER A 69 21.10 4.97 -22.32
C SER A 69 21.86 6.28 -22.52
N GLU A 70 21.55 7.00 -23.60
CA GLU A 70 21.95 8.41 -23.73
C GLU A 70 21.17 9.23 -22.68
N PRO A 71 21.81 10.22 -22.04
CA PRO A 71 21.09 11.17 -21.19
C PRO A 71 20.11 11.98 -22.05
N ASP A 72 18.96 12.31 -21.48
CA ASP A 72 17.96 13.17 -22.12
C ASP A 72 18.53 14.58 -22.34
N GLU A 73 17.93 15.37 -23.25
CA GLU A 73 18.48 16.67 -23.65
C GLU A 73 18.62 17.66 -22.49
N ASP A 74 17.86 17.43 -21.40
CA ASP A 74 17.79 18.26 -20.20
C ASP A 74 18.68 17.79 -19.03
N GLU A 75 19.32 16.62 -19.12
CA GLU A 75 20.27 16.14 -18.11
C GLU A 75 21.70 16.69 -18.34
N PRO A 76 22.46 17.02 -17.27
CA PRO A 76 23.88 17.31 -17.41
C PRO A 76 24.59 16.14 -18.09
N GLN A 77 25.60 16.39 -18.94
CA GLN A 77 26.35 15.37 -19.72
C GLN A 77 26.85 14.20 -18.85
N ARG A 78 25.97 13.23 -18.63
CA ARG A 78 26.24 11.99 -17.93
C ARG A 78 26.99 11.06 -18.87
N PHE A 79 27.95 10.33 -18.32
CA PHE A 79 28.66 9.33 -19.09
C PHE A 79 27.68 8.25 -19.57
N HIS A 80 27.68 8.01 -20.87
CA HIS A 80 27.00 6.90 -21.51
C HIS A 80 27.96 6.12 -22.40
N ILE A 81 27.69 4.82 -22.53
CA ILE A 81 28.47 3.92 -23.36
C ILE A 81 28.25 4.31 -24.82
N HIS A 82 29.36 4.56 -25.52
CA HIS A 82 29.33 4.95 -26.92
C HIS A 82 28.65 3.88 -27.79
N GLU A 83 27.88 4.31 -28.80
CA GLU A 83 27.07 3.42 -29.64
C GLU A 83 27.85 2.28 -30.30
N GLN A 84 29.11 2.53 -30.67
CA GLN A 84 30.01 1.48 -31.20
C GLN A 84 30.20 0.31 -30.21
N ASP A 85 30.35 0.60 -28.93
CA ASP A 85 30.51 -0.41 -27.89
C ASP A 85 29.16 -1.09 -27.61
N ARG A 86 28.06 -0.33 -27.57
CA ARG A 86 26.70 -0.89 -27.42
C ARG A 86 26.38 -1.88 -28.53
N ALA A 87 26.66 -1.52 -29.78
CA ALA A 87 26.47 -2.40 -30.94
C ALA A 87 27.28 -3.69 -30.84
N TYR A 88 28.55 -3.62 -30.40
CA TYR A 88 29.38 -4.81 -30.19
C TYR A 88 28.82 -5.70 -29.07
N ILE A 89 28.41 -5.12 -27.94
CA ILE A 89 27.83 -5.87 -26.82
C ILE A 89 26.52 -6.53 -27.27
N ARG A 90 25.61 -5.83 -27.96
CA ARG A 90 24.39 -6.42 -28.54
C ARG A 90 24.69 -7.59 -29.48
N ASP A 91 25.80 -7.50 -30.22
CA ASP A 91 26.21 -8.57 -31.13
C ASP A 91 26.81 -9.79 -30.41
N THR A 92 27.41 -9.64 -29.24
CA THR A 92 28.23 -10.72 -28.64
C THR A 92 27.71 -11.23 -27.29
N VAL A 93 26.83 -10.50 -26.61
CA VAL A 93 26.36 -10.85 -25.26
C VAL A 93 25.57 -12.16 -25.21
N VAL A 94 24.80 -12.48 -26.26
CA VAL A 94 24.06 -13.76 -26.34
C VAL A 94 25.04 -14.94 -26.44
N ASP A 95 26.06 -14.82 -27.30
CA ASP A 95 27.11 -15.84 -27.43
C ASP A 95 27.86 -16.01 -26.09
N ALA A 96 28.13 -14.90 -25.41
CA ALA A 96 28.79 -14.91 -24.12
C ALA A 96 27.95 -15.64 -23.05
N VAL A 97 26.62 -15.42 -23.00
CA VAL A 97 25.71 -16.14 -22.10
C VAL A 97 25.69 -17.65 -22.39
N VAL A 98 25.72 -18.02 -23.67
CA VAL A 98 25.74 -19.42 -24.12
C VAL A 98 27.01 -20.14 -23.66
N LEU A 99 28.16 -19.50 -23.83
CA LEU A 99 29.46 -20.11 -23.55
C LEU A 99 29.92 -19.95 -22.09
N ALA A 100 29.30 -19.06 -21.32
CA ALA A 100 29.69 -18.77 -19.94
C ALA A 100 29.28 -19.86 -18.93
N PRO A 101 30.04 -20.06 -17.84
CA PRO A 101 29.62 -20.85 -16.69
C PRO A 101 28.48 -20.16 -15.92
N ASN A 102 27.73 -20.92 -15.10
CA ASN A 102 26.50 -20.45 -14.42
C ASN A 102 26.66 -19.12 -13.66
N ILE A 103 27.76 -18.93 -12.92
CA ILE A 103 28.00 -17.72 -12.10
C ILE A 103 28.13 -16.47 -12.98
N ILE A 104 28.84 -16.57 -14.10
CA ILE A 104 29.01 -15.47 -15.07
C ILE A 104 27.71 -15.28 -15.87
N ARG A 105 27.08 -16.39 -16.28
CA ARG A 105 25.84 -16.38 -17.05
C ARG A 105 24.74 -15.59 -16.35
N ALA A 106 24.59 -15.76 -15.03
CA ALA A 106 23.61 -15.02 -14.25
C ALA A 106 23.79 -13.50 -14.35
N GLN A 107 25.03 -13.00 -14.27
CA GLN A 107 25.31 -11.56 -14.40
C GLN A 107 25.05 -11.06 -15.83
N LEU A 108 25.45 -11.83 -16.85
CA LEU A 108 25.22 -11.47 -18.25
C LEU A 108 23.73 -11.49 -18.64
N CYS A 109 22.92 -12.36 -18.03
CA CYS A 109 21.46 -12.34 -18.20
C CYS A 109 20.84 -11.04 -17.68
N VAL A 110 21.37 -10.44 -16.61
CA VAL A 110 20.92 -9.11 -16.15
C VAL A 110 21.25 -8.05 -17.20
N CYS A 111 22.44 -8.12 -17.82
CA CYS A 111 22.77 -7.24 -18.95
C CYS A 111 21.76 -7.41 -20.11
N ILE A 112 21.43 -8.65 -20.49
CA ILE A 112 20.42 -8.91 -21.54
C ILE A 112 19.08 -8.27 -21.17
N GLY A 113 18.61 -8.47 -19.94
CA GLY A 113 17.34 -7.88 -19.48
C GLY A 113 17.34 -6.35 -19.56
N TYR A 114 18.40 -5.71 -19.08
CA TYR A 114 18.53 -4.24 -19.11
C TYR A 114 18.58 -3.70 -20.54
N ILE A 115 19.43 -4.29 -21.39
CA ILE A 115 19.57 -3.87 -22.80
C ILE A 115 18.25 -4.13 -23.55
N CYS A 116 17.60 -5.26 -23.31
CA CYS A 116 16.34 -5.61 -23.95
C CYS A 116 15.23 -4.61 -23.61
N ARG A 117 15.15 -4.12 -22.36
CA ARG A 117 14.15 -3.11 -21.95
C ARG A 117 14.25 -1.82 -22.76
N ARG A 118 15.46 -1.42 -23.16
CA ARG A 118 15.72 -0.15 -23.85
C ARG A 118 15.79 -0.28 -25.38
N ASP A 119 16.36 -1.39 -25.88
CA ASP A 119 16.74 -1.51 -27.29
C ASP A 119 15.87 -2.52 -28.09
N PHE A 120 15.11 -3.41 -27.45
CA PHE A 120 14.27 -4.39 -28.17
C PHE A 120 12.82 -3.86 -28.32
N PRO A 121 12.17 -4.02 -29.49
CA PRO A 121 12.63 -4.73 -30.69
C PRO A 121 13.40 -3.89 -31.71
N SER A 122 13.38 -2.56 -31.60
CA SER A 122 13.77 -1.65 -32.68
C SER A 122 15.28 -1.60 -32.95
N ARG A 123 16.10 -1.38 -31.91
CA ARG A 123 17.57 -1.26 -32.00
C ARG A 123 18.29 -2.60 -31.87
N TRP A 124 17.61 -3.63 -31.38
CA TRP A 124 18.17 -4.98 -31.21
C TRP A 124 17.31 -6.11 -31.82
N PRO A 125 17.00 -6.07 -33.13
CA PRO A 125 16.15 -7.07 -33.77
C PRO A 125 16.79 -8.48 -33.79
N SER A 126 18.12 -8.57 -33.81
CA SER A 126 18.85 -9.83 -33.92
C SER A 126 18.86 -10.69 -32.65
N LEU A 127 18.32 -10.20 -31.53
CA LEU A 127 18.24 -10.93 -30.27
C LEU A 127 17.50 -12.27 -30.43
N VAL A 128 16.31 -12.22 -31.02
CA VAL A 128 15.44 -13.40 -31.24
C VAL A 128 16.10 -14.38 -32.20
N ASP A 129 16.67 -13.88 -33.30
CA ASP A 129 17.34 -14.70 -34.30
C ASP A 129 18.50 -15.51 -33.71
N LYS A 130 19.32 -14.91 -32.84
CA LYS A 130 20.44 -15.60 -32.20
C LYS A 130 19.99 -16.68 -31.24
N ILE A 131 18.97 -16.40 -30.42
CA ILE A 131 18.39 -17.40 -29.53
C ILE A 131 17.84 -18.57 -30.36
N CYS A 132 17.13 -18.30 -31.45
CA CYS A 132 16.64 -19.32 -32.40
C CYS A 132 17.77 -20.19 -32.95
N VAL A 133 18.87 -19.59 -33.41
CA VAL A 133 20.03 -20.31 -33.97
C VAL A 133 20.62 -21.29 -32.95
N TYR A 134 20.81 -20.86 -31.70
CA TYR A 134 21.34 -21.74 -30.65
C TYR A 134 20.37 -22.85 -30.26
N LEU A 135 19.07 -22.58 -30.19
CA LEU A 135 18.06 -23.60 -29.88
C LEU A 135 17.90 -24.62 -31.02
N GLN A 136 18.08 -24.22 -32.27
CA GLN A 136 18.06 -25.11 -33.43
C GLN A 136 19.36 -25.89 -33.63
N SER A 137 20.45 -25.48 -32.97
CA SER A 137 21.74 -26.16 -33.03
C SER A 137 21.62 -27.58 -32.47
N PRO A 138 22.22 -28.60 -33.11
CA PRO A 138 22.29 -29.95 -32.57
C PRO A 138 23.19 -30.06 -31.33
N GLU A 139 23.92 -29.01 -30.97
CA GLU A 139 24.82 -28.98 -29.83
C GLU A 139 24.08 -28.63 -28.53
N ILE A 140 23.78 -29.68 -27.73
CA ILE A 140 23.03 -29.58 -26.46
C ILE A 140 23.74 -28.67 -25.44
N ALA A 141 25.06 -28.53 -25.52
CA ALA A 141 25.85 -27.72 -24.58
C ALA A 141 25.46 -26.24 -24.59
N GLY A 142 24.95 -25.71 -25.72
CA GLY A 142 24.55 -24.31 -25.84
C GLY A 142 23.13 -24.00 -25.34
N TRP A 143 22.27 -25.01 -25.22
CA TRP A 143 20.86 -24.83 -24.87
C TRP A 143 20.62 -24.19 -23.49
N PRO A 144 21.36 -24.54 -22.41
CA PRO A 144 21.15 -23.89 -21.11
C PRO A 144 21.33 -22.37 -21.15
N GLY A 145 22.31 -21.88 -21.91
CA GLY A 145 22.53 -20.44 -22.06
C GLY A 145 21.52 -19.77 -22.99
N ALA A 146 21.09 -20.45 -24.05
CA ALA A 146 20.01 -19.95 -24.91
C ALA A 146 18.68 -19.82 -24.14
N PHE A 147 18.32 -20.80 -23.31
CA PHE A 147 17.15 -20.71 -22.44
C PHE A 147 17.31 -19.62 -21.36
N ALA A 148 18.51 -19.44 -20.80
CA ALA A 148 18.75 -18.37 -19.84
C ALA A 148 18.62 -16.96 -20.46
N ALA A 149 19.10 -16.78 -21.70
CA ALA A 149 18.92 -15.55 -22.47
C ALA A 149 17.43 -15.30 -22.76
N LEU A 150 16.70 -16.33 -23.21
CA LEU A 150 15.26 -16.24 -23.45
C LEU A 150 14.47 -15.88 -22.19
N LEU A 151 14.81 -16.50 -21.05
CA LEU A 151 14.19 -16.16 -19.76
C LEU A 151 14.43 -14.69 -19.39
N ALA A 152 15.65 -14.17 -19.60
CA ALA A 152 15.95 -12.77 -19.34
C ALA A 152 15.11 -11.84 -20.22
N THR A 153 14.93 -12.18 -21.51
CA THR A 153 14.08 -11.43 -22.44
C THR A 153 12.61 -11.45 -22.01
N VAL A 154 12.04 -12.63 -21.71
CA VAL A 154 10.63 -12.76 -21.31
C VAL A 154 10.33 -12.00 -20.02
N LYS A 155 11.27 -12.01 -19.05
CA LYS A 155 11.13 -11.27 -17.78
C LYS A 155 11.03 -9.76 -17.92
N VAL A 156 11.56 -9.18 -19.00
CA VAL A 156 11.42 -7.73 -19.26
C VAL A 156 9.97 -7.33 -19.48
N PHE A 157 9.16 -8.23 -20.03
CA PHE A 157 7.76 -8.02 -20.33
C PHE A 157 6.83 -8.73 -19.33
N GLU A 158 7.35 -9.20 -18.19
CA GLU A 158 6.58 -9.97 -17.19
C GLU A 158 5.35 -9.20 -16.70
N TYR A 159 5.48 -7.88 -16.52
CA TYR A 159 4.42 -6.98 -16.07
C TYR A 159 3.74 -6.16 -17.20
N LYS A 160 4.25 -6.24 -18.43
CA LYS A 160 3.73 -5.47 -19.59
C LYS A 160 2.49 -6.14 -20.19
N LYS A 161 1.48 -5.35 -20.55
CA LYS A 161 0.21 -5.76 -21.18
C LYS A 161 -0.02 -5.00 -22.50
N GLY A 162 -1.08 -5.36 -23.24
CA GLY A 162 -1.52 -4.62 -24.42
C GLY A 162 -0.47 -4.46 -25.53
N GLU A 163 -0.37 -3.25 -26.08
CA GLU A 163 0.54 -2.90 -27.18
C GLU A 163 2.02 -3.11 -26.84
N GLU A 164 2.42 -2.80 -25.60
CA GLU A 164 3.81 -2.93 -25.15
C GLU A 164 4.32 -4.38 -25.17
N ARG A 165 3.42 -5.35 -25.08
CA ARG A 165 3.75 -6.79 -25.07
C ARG A 165 3.90 -7.37 -26.48
N LYS A 166 3.35 -6.72 -27.51
CA LYS A 166 3.37 -7.23 -28.89
C LYS A 166 4.73 -7.69 -29.38
N PRO A 167 5.85 -6.97 -29.14
CA PRO A 167 7.18 -7.43 -29.55
C PRO A 167 7.55 -8.80 -28.98
N LEU A 168 7.17 -9.07 -27.73
CA LEU A 168 7.40 -10.37 -27.11
C LEU A 168 6.51 -11.44 -27.75
N ASP A 169 5.22 -11.16 -27.96
CA ASP A 169 4.30 -12.14 -28.54
C ASP A 169 4.71 -12.54 -29.98
N GLU A 170 5.21 -11.61 -30.78
CA GLU A 170 5.80 -11.87 -32.09
C GLU A 170 7.05 -12.77 -31.98
N ALA A 171 7.96 -12.46 -31.05
CA ALA A 171 9.14 -13.29 -30.80
C ALA A 171 8.77 -14.71 -30.35
N MET A 172 7.80 -14.83 -29.44
CA MET A 172 7.35 -16.10 -28.88
C MET A 172 6.57 -16.95 -29.89
N ASN A 173 5.96 -16.36 -30.92
CA ASN A 173 5.39 -17.13 -32.03
C ASN A 173 6.43 -18.00 -32.76
N LEU A 174 7.70 -17.57 -32.80
CA LEU A 174 8.80 -18.33 -33.37
C LEU A 174 9.48 -19.23 -32.33
N LEU A 175 9.73 -18.71 -31.13
CA LEU A 175 10.53 -19.38 -30.10
C LEU A 175 9.74 -20.45 -29.34
N LEU A 176 8.47 -20.22 -29.00
CA LEU A 176 7.69 -21.12 -28.17
C LEU A 176 7.54 -22.53 -28.78
N PRO A 177 7.28 -22.71 -30.10
CA PRO A 177 7.26 -24.05 -30.72
C PRO A 177 8.62 -24.76 -30.69
N LEU A 178 9.73 -24.03 -30.82
CA LEU A 178 11.08 -24.59 -30.71
C LEU A 178 11.35 -25.08 -29.29
N VAL A 179 11.07 -24.24 -28.29
CA VAL A 179 11.17 -24.58 -26.87
C VAL A 179 10.35 -25.84 -26.57
N GLN A 180 9.11 -25.90 -27.06
CA GLN A 180 8.23 -27.05 -26.88
C GLN A 180 8.81 -28.33 -27.52
N THR A 181 9.32 -28.24 -28.75
CA THR A 181 9.91 -29.38 -29.47
C THR A 181 11.13 -29.93 -28.73
N ILE A 182 12.03 -29.06 -28.27
CA ILE A 182 13.21 -29.46 -27.49
C ILE A 182 12.79 -30.10 -26.16
N THR A 183 11.83 -29.48 -25.48
CA THR A 183 11.35 -29.96 -24.18
C THR A 183 10.77 -31.36 -24.28
N VAL A 184 9.79 -31.56 -25.16
CA VAL A 184 9.10 -32.85 -25.33
C VAL A 184 10.01 -33.91 -25.96
N GLY A 185 10.81 -33.54 -26.96
CA GLY A 185 11.64 -34.48 -27.72
C GLY A 185 12.92 -34.92 -27.01
N HIS A 186 13.55 -34.04 -26.22
CA HIS A 186 14.87 -34.27 -25.66
C HIS A 186 14.92 -34.21 -24.13
N LEU A 187 14.18 -33.30 -23.49
CA LEU A 187 14.35 -33.04 -22.05
C LEU A 187 13.47 -33.96 -21.17
N MET A 188 12.21 -34.19 -21.53
CA MET A 188 11.24 -34.88 -20.64
C MET A 188 11.65 -36.29 -20.20
N ASN A 189 12.41 -37.01 -21.03
CA ASN A 189 12.86 -38.38 -20.73
C ASN A 189 14.25 -38.46 -20.06
N ASP A 190 14.95 -37.33 -19.92
CA ASP A 190 16.29 -37.28 -19.31
C ASP A 190 16.23 -36.64 -17.92
N ALA A 191 16.63 -37.41 -16.91
CA ALA A 191 16.70 -37.00 -15.50
C ALA A 191 18.10 -36.51 -15.07
N SER A 192 19.03 -36.31 -16.02
CA SER A 192 20.35 -35.74 -15.73
C SER A 192 20.24 -34.33 -15.13
N GLN A 193 21.21 -33.94 -14.30
CA GLN A 193 21.25 -32.61 -13.67
C GLN A 193 21.23 -31.47 -14.71
N GLY A 194 21.90 -31.67 -15.86
CA GLY A 194 21.87 -30.72 -16.98
C GLY A 194 20.49 -30.59 -17.62
N SER A 195 19.78 -31.71 -17.85
CA SER A 195 18.40 -31.70 -18.36
C SER A 195 17.44 -31.04 -17.38
N LEU A 196 17.51 -31.37 -16.08
CA LEU A 196 16.67 -30.76 -15.05
C LEU A 196 16.86 -29.24 -14.98
N THR A 197 18.10 -28.76 -15.08
CA THR A 197 18.40 -27.32 -15.13
C THR A 197 17.72 -26.65 -16.33
N MET A 198 17.75 -27.28 -17.51
CA MET A 198 17.06 -26.77 -18.71
C MET A 198 15.54 -26.81 -18.57
N GLN A 199 14.97 -27.89 -18.03
CA GLN A 199 13.53 -27.98 -17.76
C GLN A 199 13.07 -26.88 -16.81
N ARG A 200 13.86 -26.58 -15.78
CA ARG A 200 13.60 -25.46 -14.88
C ARG A 200 13.59 -24.13 -15.61
N TYR A 201 14.55 -23.85 -16.50
CA TYR A 201 14.51 -22.63 -17.31
C TYR A 201 13.26 -22.56 -18.18
N VAL A 202 12.90 -23.66 -18.84
CA VAL A 202 11.70 -23.74 -19.68
C VAL A 202 10.43 -23.45 -18.87
N LEU A 203 10.26 -24.06 -17.70
CA LEU A 203 9.11 -23.82 -16.83
C LEU A 203 9.07 -22.37 -16.33
N LYS A 204 10.24 -21.77 -16.00
CA LYS A 204 10.32 -20.35 -15.64
C LYS A 204 9.96 -19.41 -16.78
N ILE A 205 10.35 -19.75 -18.02
CA ILE A 205 9.97 -18.99 -19.22
C ILE A 205 8.46 -19.01 -19.38
N PHE A 206 7.86 -20.21 -19.32
CA PHE A 206 6.41 -20.36 -19.48
C PHE A 206 5.63 -19.69 -18.34
N TYR A 207 6.13 -19.78 -17.10
CA TYR A 207 5.55 -19.09 -15.95
C TYR A 207 5.62 -17.56 -16.11
N ALA A 208 6.79 -16.98 -16.40
CA ALA A 208 6.94 -15.53 -16.61
C ALA A 208 6.11 -15.02 -17.81
N LEU A 209 5.91 -15.86 -18.83
CA LEU A 209 5.05 -15.55 -19.96
C LEU A 209 3.55 -15.48 -19.58
N THR A 210 3.14 -16.17 -18.51
CA THR A 210 1.72 -16.38 -18.18
C THR A 210 1.28 -15.85 -16.82
N GLN A 211 2.20 -15.45 -15.93
CA GLN A 211 1.89 -15.10 -14.53
C GLN A 211 0.88 -13.94 -14.41
N HIS A 212 1.09 -12.84 -15.15
CA HIS A 212 0.27 -11.62 -15.03
C HIS A 212 -0.72 -11.42 -16.18
N HIS A 213 -0.47 -12.08 -17.31
CA HIS A 213 -1.36 -12.07 -18.48
C HIS A 213 -1.24 -13.39 -19.24
N LEU A 214 -2.37 -13.98 -19.65
CA LEU A 214 -2.40 -15.20 -20.47
C LEU A 214 -2.65 -14.82 -21.94
N PRO A 215 -1.64 -14.88 -22.82
CA PRO A 215 -1.79 -14.46 -24.22
C PRO A 215 -2.54 -15.53 -25.03
N LEU A 216 -3.88 -15.46 -25.06
CA LEU A 216 -4.75 -16.44 -25.73
C LEU A 216 -4.49 -16.56 -27.24
N SER A 217 -4.02 -15.48 -27.88
CA SER A 217 -3.62 -15.46 -29.29
C SER A 217 -2.38 -16.30 -29.58
N LEU A 218 -1.43 -16.33 -28.63
CA LEU A 218 -0.19 -17.11 -28.71
C LEU A 218 -0.39 -18.56 -28.26
N LEU A 219 -1.16 -18.75 -27.19
CA LEU A 219 -1.45 -20.03 -26.54
C LEU A 219 -2.82 -20.56 -26.98
N THR A 220 -2.90 -21.00 -28.23
CA THR A 220 -4.07 -21.73 -28.73
C THR A 220 -4.35 -22.97 -27.86
N LYS A 221 -5.58 -23.49 -27.90
CA LYS A 221 -5.98 -24.67 -27.12
C LYS A 221 -5.03 -25.85 -27.30
N GLU A 222 -4.53 -26.09 -28.53
CA GLU A 222 -3.59 -27.18 -28.80
C GLU A 222 -2.22 -26.94 -28.17
N ARG A 223 -1.66 -25.73 -28.31
CA ARG A 223 -0.36 -25.39 -27.72
C ARG A 223 -0.43 -25.45 -26.20
N PHE A 224 -1.46 -24.86 -25.63
CA PHE A 224 -1.71 -24.85 -24.20
C PHE A 224 -1.83 -26.28 -23.64
N GLN A 225 -2.54 -27.18 -24.33
CA GLN A 225 -2.66 -28.57 -23.92
C GLN A 225 -1.30 -29.28 -23.80
N VAL A 226 -0.36 -29.01 -24.72
CA VAL A 226 0.98 -29.61 -24.63
C VAL A 226 1.75 -29.07 -23.43
N TRP A 227 1.64 -27.76 -23.14
CA TRP A 227 2.28 -27.18 -21.95
C TRP A 227 1.72 -27.73 -20.65
N MET A 228 0.40 -27.89 -20.57
CA MET A 228 -0.23 -28.54 -19.41
C MET A 228 0.20 -29.99 -19.26
N GLU A 229 0.41 -30.71 -20.37
CA GLU A 229 0.93 -32.08 -20.34
C GLU A 229 2.39 -32.12 -19.88
N VAL A 230 3.24 -31.17 -20.30
CA VAL A 230 4.61 -31.04 -19.80
C VAL A 230 4.61 -30.82 -18.28
N VAL A 231 3.79 -29.90 -17.78
CA VAL A 231 3.64 -29.64 -16.34
C VAL A 231 3.19 -30.92 -15.61
N ARG A 232 2.17 -31.59 -16.14
CA ARG A 232 1.64 -32.84 -15.57
C ARG A 232 2.70 -33.94 -15.50
N VAL A 233 3.45 -34.16 -16.58
CA VAL A 233 4.50 -35.20 -16.65
C VAL A 233 5.65 -34.92 -15.68
N VAL A 234 6.08 -33.66 -15.57
CA VAL A 234 7.14 -33.25 -14.63
C VAL A 234 6.73 -33.51 -13.18
N LEU A 235 5.46 -33.28 -12.85
CA LEU A 235 4.93 -33.52 -11.51
C LEU A 235 4.65 -35.01 -11.24
N ASP A 236 4.15 -35.76 -12.24
CA ASP A 236 3.79 -37.17 -12.10
C ASP A 236 5.00 -38.11 -12.05
N ARG A 237 6.10 -37.81 -12.75
CA ARG A 237 7.28 -38.68 -12.72
C ARG A 237 7.86 -38.79 -11.31
N GLY A 238 8.27 -40.00 -10.93
CA GLY A 238 8.91 -40.29 -9.65
C GLY A 238 10.40 -40.55 -9.83
N ASN A 239 11.19 -40.19 -8.82
CA ASN A 239 12.60 -40.57 -8.74
C ASN A 239 12.92 -41.12 -7.35
N PRO A 240 13.16 -42.45 -7.22
CA PRO A 240 13.45 -43.08 -5.93
C PRO A 240 14.68 -42.54 -5.20
N GLU A 241 15.61 -41.85 -5.87
CA GLU A 241 16.80 -41.26 -5.24
C GLU A 241 16.49 -39.93 -4.53
N PHE A 242 15.51 -39.17 -5.01
CA PHE A 242 15.16 -37.84 -4.49
C PHE A 242 13.80 -37.79 -3.77
N GLU A 243 13.01 -38.86 -3.88
CA GLU A 243 11.72 -39.06 -3.20
C GLU A 243 11.87 -40.15 -2.13
N THR A 244 12.90 -39.99 -1.30
CA THR A 244 13.28 -40.86 -0.18
C THR A 244 12.74 -40.31 1.14
N ILE A 245 12.86 -41.09 2.21
CA ILE A 245 12.68 -40.58 3.58
C ILE A 245 14.02 -39.96 3.99
N PRO A 246 14.08 -38.66 4.32
CA PRO A 246 15.32 -38.02 4.76
C PRO A 246 15.90 -38.70 6.00
N ALA A 247 17.22 -38.79 6.07
CA ALA A 247 17.90 -39.33 7.26
C ALA A 247 17.97 -38.33 8.41
N ASP A 248 18.19 -37.05 8.09
CA ASP A 248 18.31 -35.91 8.99
C ASP A 248 17.88 -34.60 8.28
N GLU A 249 18.02 -33.44 8.92
CA GLU A 249 17.70 -32.15 8.29
C GLU A 249 18.72 -31.70 7.24
N ASP A 250 20.00 -32.06 7.40
CA ASP A 250 21.01 -31.70 6.40
C ASP A 250 20.66 -32.36 5.04
N ASP A 251 20.25 -33.63 5.07
CA ASP A 251 19.73 -34.35 3.90
C ASP A 251 18.46 -33.69 3.32
N LYS A 252 17.57 -33.20 4.19
CA LYS A 252 16.35 -32.47 3.78
C LYS A 252 16.70 -31.17 3.05
N ASP A 253 17.65 -30.39 3.56
CA ASP A 253 18.11 -29.14 2.95
C ASP A 253 18.81 -29.40 1.62
N GLU A 254 19.64 -30.45 1.53
CA GLU A 254 20.25 -30.88 0.27
C GLU A 254 19.19 -31.27 -0.78
N LEU A 255 18.16 -32.02 -0.37
CA LEU A 255 17.05 -32.40 -1.24
C LEU A 255 16.23 -31.20 -1.71
N GLU A 256 15.90 -30.25 -0.82
CA GLU A 256 15.20 -29.00 -1.15
C GLU A 256 15.99 -28.18 -2.19
N GLN A 257 17.32 -28.16 -2.08
CA GLN A 257 18.20 -27.43 -2.99
C GLN A 257 18.48 -28.16 -4.32
N ASN A 258 18.06 -29.40 -4.47
CA ASN A 258 18.30 -30.18 -5.68
C ASN A 258 17.50 -29.66 -6.91
N GLU A 259 18.06 -29.82 -8.12
CA GLU A 259 17.41 -29.45 -9.38
C GLU A 259 16.10 -30.23 -9.65
N TRP A 260 15.93 -31.43 -9.09
CA TRP A 260 14.71 -32.23 -9.17
C TRP A 260 13.51 -31.50 -8.55
N TRP A 261 13.65 -31.12 -7.28
CA TRP A 261 12.60 -30.42 -6.53
C TRP A 261 12.42 -28.98 -7.00
N LYS A 262 13.51 -28.30 -7.37
CA LYS A 262 13.41 -26.97 -8.02
C LYS A 262 12.61 -27.02 -9.32
N THR A 263 12.74 -28.08 -10.11
CA THR A 263 11.95 -28.28 -11.33
C THR A 263 10.47 -28.55 -11.02
N LYS A 264 10.18 -29.45 -10.07
CA LYS A 264 8.81 -29.73 -9.62
C LYS A 264 8.12 -28.49 -9.03
N LYS A 265 8.84 -27.65 -8.29
CA LYS A 265 8.35 -26.38 -7.76
C LYS A 265 7.81 -25.48 -8.85
N TRP A 266 8.58 -25.21 -9.90
CA TRP A 266 8.12 -24.36 -11.00
C TRP A 266 6.96 -24.98 -11.77
N ALA A 267 6.89 -26.31 -11.89
CA ALA A 267 5.75 -26.97 -12.50
C ALA A 267 4.48 -26.82 -11.64
N MET A 268 4.56 -27.04 -10.32
CA MET A 268 3.41 -26.90 -9.42
C MET A 268 2.96 -25.44 -9.34
N ARG A 269 3.89 -24.50 -9.26
CA ARG A 269 3.60 -23.07 -9.24
C ARG A 269 2.87 -22.60 -10.49
N THR A 270 3.29 -23.05 -11.66
CA THR A 270 2.59 -22.79 -12.93
C THR A 270 1.20 -23.40 -12.92
N LEU A 271 1.06 -24.66 -12.46
CA LEU A 271 -0.23 -25.34 -12.37
C LEU A 271 -1.22 -24.57 -11.48
N TYR A 272 -0.77 -24.16 -10.30
CA TYR A 272 -1.50 -23.34 -9.35
C TYR A 272 -1.90 -21.98 -9.93
N ARG A 273 -0.92 -21.20 -10.41
CA ARG A 273 -1.13 -19.83 -10.89
C ARG A 273 -2.10 -19.77 -12.06
N ILE A 274 -2.01 -20.72 -12.99
CA ILE A 274 -2.93 -20.82 -14.12
C ILE A 274 -4.37 -21.03 -13.63
N PHE A 275 -4.56 -21.93 -12.66
CA PHE A 275 -5.90 -22.22 -12.17
C PHE A 275 -6.48 -21.05 -11.38
N GLU A 276 -5.70 -20.45 -10.50
CA GLU A 276 -6.06 -19.28 -9.70
C GLU A 276 -6.50 -18.09 -10.57
N ARG A 277 -5.67 -17.68 -11.55
CA ARG A 277 -5.91 -16.45 -12.31
C ARG A 277 -6.77 -16.60 -13.56
N TYR A 278 -6.79 -17.78 -14.18
CA TYR A 278 -7.41 -17.97 -15.49
C TYR A 278 -8.32 -19.19 -15.56
N GLY A 279 -8.14 -20.17 -14.69
CA GLY A 279 -8.81 -21.46 -14.76
C GLY A 279 -10.04 -21.60 -13.85
N SER A 280 -10.41 -20.56 -13.10
CA SER A 280 -11.46 -20.57 -12.07
C SER A 280 -12.71 -19.79 -12.54
N PRO A 281 -13.71 -20.45 -13.14
CA PRO A 281 -14.94 -19.77 -13.59
C PRO A 281 -15.57 -18.89 -12.50
N GLY A 282 -16.06 -17.71 -12.90
CA GLY A 282 -16.65 -16.70 -12.00
C GLY A 282 -15.67 -15.94 -11.11
N SER A 283 -14.37 -16.25 -11.14
CA SER A 283 -13.32 -15.48 -10.46
C SER A 283 -12.32 -14.86 -11.43
N VAL A 284 -12.63 -14.88 -12.73
CA VAL A 284 -11.76 -14.36 -13.80
C VAL A 284 -12.41 -13.17 -14.49
N ILE A 285 -11.59 -12.27 -15.02
CA ILE A 285 -12.06 -11.18 -15.88
C ILE A 285 -12.76 -11.73 -17.13
N LYS A 286 -13.64 -10.91 -17.73
CA LYS A 286 -14.49 -11.28 -18.88
C LYS A 286 -13.71 -11.92 -20.04
N GLU A 287 -12.47 -11.47 -20.31
CA GLU A 287 -11.61 -12.02 -21.37
C GLU A 287 -11.35 -13.53 -21.22
N TYR A 288 -11.23 -14.04 -19.99
CA TYR A 288 -10.85 -15.42 -19.71
C TYR A 288 -12.03 -16.35 -19.38
N ALA A 289 -13.28 -15.86 -19.44
CA ALA A 289 -14.46 -16.63 -19.07
C ALA A 289 -14.57 -17.96 -19.84
N ASP A 290 -14.44 -17.93 -21.17
CA ASP A 290 -14.47 -19.14 -22.01
C ASP A 290 -13.29 -20.09 -21.73
N PHE A 291 -12.12 -19.51 -21.47
CA PHE A 291 -10.92 -20.28 -21.17
C PHE A 291 -11.02 -20.99 -19.82
N SER A 292 -11.56 -20.32 -18.79
CA SER A 292 -11.73 -20.86 -17.45
C SER A 292 -12.62 -22.10 -17.44
N ASN A 293 -13.75 -22.04 -18.16
CA ASN A 293 -14.65 -23.17 -18.34
C ASN A 293 -13.99 -24.34 -19.10
N TYR A 294 -13.23 -24.03 -20.15
CA TYR A 294 -12.44 -25.04 -20.86
C TYR A 294 -11.40 -25.70 -19.95
N TYR A 295 -10.67 -24.89 -19.16
CA TYR A 295 -9.62 -25.37 -18.28
C TYR A 295 -10.18 -26.30 -17.20
N LEU A 296 -11.22 -25.85 -16.48
CA LEU A 296 -11.84 -26.58 -15.38
C LEU A 296 -12.31 -27.97 -15.82
N ASN A 297 -12.95 -28.05 -16.99
CA ASN A 297 -13.50 -29.30 -17.52
C ASN A 297 -12.44 -30.24 -18.11
N THR A 298 -11.35 -29.69 -18.67
CA THR A 298 -10.37 -30.49 -19.42
C THR A 298 -9.19 -30.96 -18.56
N PHE A 299 -8.66 -30.10 -17.68
CA PHE A 299 -7.37 -30.35 -17.01
C PHE A 299 -7.49 -30.72 -15.53
N SER A 300 -8.56 -30.30 -14.84
CA SER A 300 -8.66 -30.46 -13.37
C SER A 300 -8.52 -31.90 -12.90
N ALA A 301 -9.10 -32.87 -13.63
CA ALA A 301 -9.00 -34.28 -13.24
C ALA A 301 -7.55 -34.79 -13.24
N GLY A 302 -6.79 -34.49 -14.30
CA GLY A 302 -5.40 -34.90 -14.43
C GLY A 302 -4.47 -34.14 -13.47
N ALA A 303 -4.74 -32.86 -13.25
CA ALA A 303 -4.02 -32.04 -12.29
C ALA A 303 -4.21 -32.55 -10.85
N LEU A 304 -5.46 -32.77 -10.43
CA LEU A 304 -5.79 -33.30 -9.10
C LEU A 304 -5.17 -34.67 -8.86
N GLN A 305 -5.15 -35.56 -9.85
CA GLN A 305 -4.51 -36.86 -9.72
C GLN A 305 -3.03 -36.76 -9.33
N VAL A 306 -2.31 -35.81 -9.94
CA VAL A 306 -0.88 -35.63 -9.66
C VAL A 306 -0.66 -34.94 -8.31
N VAL A 307 -1.51 -33.98 -7.95
CA VAL A 307 -1.48 -33.37 -6.61
C VAL A 307 -1.74 -34.42 -5.53
N PHE A 308 -2.73 -35.31 -5.72
CA PHE A 308 -2.99 -36.41 -4.76
C PHE A 308 -1.85 -37.40 -4.65
N LYS A 309 -1.15 -37.70 -5.75
CA LYS A 309 0.04 -38.55 -5.72
C LYS A 309 1.17 -37.91 -4.90
N MET A 310 1.34 -36.60 -5.03
CA MET A 310 2.29 -35.83 -4.21
C MET A 310 1.90 -35.87 -2.73
N LEU A 311 0.63 -35.67 -2.40
CA LEU A 311 0.13 -35.80 -1.03
C LEU A 311 0.28 -37.22 -0.46
N ASP A 312 0.11 -38.25 -1.29
CA ASP A 312 0.33 -39.64 -0.88
C ASP A 312 1.81 -39.92 -0.57
N SER A 313 2.75 -39.34 -1.33
CA SER A 313 4.18 -39.38 -1.01
C SER A 313 4.48 -38.73 0.34
N TYR A 314 3.90 -37.54 0.59
CA TYR A 314 3.99 -36.86 1.89
C TYR A 314 3.44 -37.74 3.03
N ARG A 315 2.25 -38.34 2.84
CA ARG A 315 1.64 -39.26 3.81
C ARG A 315 2.52 -40.48 4.11
N GLN A 316 3.26 -40.97 3.12
CA GLN A 316 4.24 -42.06 3.28
C GLN A 316 5.55 -41.62 3.94
N ARG A 317 5.65 -40.37 4.40
CA ARG A 317 6.85 -39.71 4.97
C ARG A 317 8.02 -39.60 4.01
N LYS A 318 7.77 -39.69 2.70
CA LYS A 318 8.79 -39.35 1.70
C LYS A 318 8.91 -37.84 1.64
N PHE A 319 10.12 -37.38 1.35
CA PHE A 319 10.41 -35.97 1.19
C PHE A 319 9.55 -35.38 0.06
N VAL A 320 8.94 -34.25 0.37
CA VAL A 320 8.28 -33.37 -0.60
C VAL A 320 8.75 -31.98 -0.27
N ALA A 321 9.34 -31.29 -1.25
CA ALA A 321 9.81 -29.93 -1.04
C ALA A 321 8.67 -29.01 -0.60
N GLU A 322 8.94 -28.16 0.38
CA GLU A 322 7.89 -27.39 1.07
C GLU A 322 7.09 -26.52 0.09
N LYS A 323 7.78 -25.85 -0.83
CA LYS A 323 7.16 -24.98 -1.84
C LYS A 323 6.29 -25.76 -2.83
N VAL A 324 6.58 -27.05 -3.06
CA VAL A 324 5.74 -27.92 -3.90
C VAL A 324 4.48 -28.34 -3.14
N LEU A 325 4.62 -28.71 -1.87
CA LEU A 325 3.49 -29.09 -1.02
C LEU A 325 2.51 -27.93 -0.88
N ARG A 326 3.04 -26.75 -0.54
CA ARG A 326 2.30 -25.49 -0.46
C ARG A 326 1.52 -25.15 -1.72
N ASP A 327 2.21 -25.02 -2.87
CA ASP A 327 1.55 -24.65 -4.13
C ASP A 327 0.50 -25.72 -4.54
N GLY A 328 0.70 -26.99 -4.14
CA GLY A 328 -0.28 -28.07 -4.29
C GLY A 328 -1.51 -27.92 -3.38
N LEU A 329 -1.34 -27.52 -2.12
CA LEU A 329 -2.45 -27.24 -1.18
C LEU A 329 -3.27 -26.04 -1.65
N LEU A 330 -2.63 -24.99 -2.16
CA LEU A 330 -3.32 -23.83 -2.73
C LEU A 330 -4.12 -24.20 -4.00
N TYR A 331 -3.57 -25.07 -4.85
CA TYR A 331 -4.32 -25.62 -5.98
C TYR A 331 -5.61 -26.32 -5.51
N LEU A 332 -5.51 -27.14 -4.45
CA LEU A 332 -6.67 -27.80 -3.86
C LEU A 332 -7.66 -26.81 -3.26
N LYS A 333 -7.19 -25.75 -2.59
CA LYS A 333 -8.04 -24.71 -2.01
C LYS A 333 -8.90 -24.03 -3.08
N ASN A 334 -8.32 -23.73 -4.25
CA ASN A 334 -9.07 -23.19 -5.38
C ASN A 334 -10.00 -24.25 -6.00
N ALA A 335 -9.56 -25.50 -6.09
CA ALA A 335 -10.36 -26.61 -6.63
C ALA A 335 -11.63 -26.87 -5.82
N VAL A 336 -11.57 -26.68 -4.49
CA VAL A 336 -12.71 -26.87 -3.58
C VAL A 336 -13.89 -25.98 -3.94
N ASN A 337 -13.69 -24.82 -4.57
CA ASN A 337 -14.78 -23.91 -4.93
C ASN A 337 -15.64 -24.42 -6.10
N HIS A 338 -15.12 -25.31 -6.94
CA HIS A 338 -15.77 -25.73 -8.19
C HIS A 338 -16.39 -27.13 -8.08
N ALA A 339 -17.69 -27.28 -8.38
CA ALA A 339 -18.38 -28.57 -8.21
C ALA A 339 -17.79 -29.66 -9.13
N HIS A 340 -17.39 -29.30 -10.36
CA HIS A 340 -16.68 -30.21 -11.26
C HIS A 340 -15.40 -30.80 -10.62
N ALA A 341 -14.53 -29.96 -10.06
CA ALA A 341 -13.29 -30.42 -9.42
C ALA A 341 -13.57 -31.20 -8.12
N TRP A 342 -14.57 -30.77 -7.35
CA TRP A 342 -14.98 -31.44 -6.11
C TRP A 342 -15.42 -32.90 -6.31
N LYS A 343 -15.99 -33.26 -7.46
CA LYS A 343 -16.33 -34.65 -7.80
C LYS A 343 -15.13 -35.59 -7.64
N PHE A 344 -13.93 -35.12 -7.97
CA PHE A 344 -12.68 -35.88 -7.83
C PHE A 344 -12.07 -35.78 -6.43
N MET A 345 -12.28 -34.66 -5.71
CA MET A 345 -11.76 -34.46 -4.37
C MET A 345 -12.56 -35.17 -3.28
N LYS A 346 -13.89 -35.24 -3.44
CA LYS A 346 -14.82 -35.76 -2.43
C LYS A 346 -14.44 -37.14 -1.89
N PRO A 347 -14.04 -38.15 -2.69
CA PRO A 347 -13.62 -39.46 -2.18
C PRO A 347 -12.36 -39.42 -1.31
N HIS A 348 -11.51 -38.41 -1.49
CA HIS A 348 -10.25 -38.23 -0.79
C HIS A 348 -10.32 -37.20 0.34
N SER A 349 -11.46 -36.53 0.52
CA SER A 349 -11.64 -35.45 1.51
C SER A 349 -11.29 -35.87 2.94
N ASN A 350 -11.85 -36.99 3.43
CA ASN A 350 -11.57 -37.46 4.80
C ASN A 350 -10.09 -37.87 5.00
N PRO A 351 -9.47 -38.73 4.16
CA PRO A 351 -8.04 -39.03 4.27
C PRO A 351 -7.15 -37.80 4.14
N MET A 352 -7.52 -36.82 3.33
CA MET A 352 -6.77 -35.57 3.19
C MET A 352 -6.82 -34.75 4.47
N ILE A 353 -7.97 -34.70 5.15
CA ILE A 353 -8.10 -34.04 6.45
C ILE A 353 -7.31 -34.80 7.51
N SER A 354 -7.48 -36.12 7.63
CA SER A 354 -6.87 -36.92 8.71
C SER A 354 -5.38 -37.20 8.55
N ASP A 355 -4.91 -37.42 7.31
CA ASP A 355 -3.57 -37.95 7.04
C ASP A 355 -2.60 -36.89 6.47
N VAL A 356 -3.11 -35.71 6.07
CA VAL A 356 -2.29 -34.64 5.48
C VAL A 356 -2.47 -33.32 6.24
N ILE A 357 -3.67 -32.76 6.25
CA ILE A 357 -3.96 -31.45 6.86
C ILE A 357 -3.71 -31.51 8.38
N TYR A 358 -4.33 -32.47 9.07
CA TYR A 358 -4.19 -32.59 10.52
C TYR A 358 -2.73 -32.76 10.99
N PRO A 359 -1.91 -33.67 10.39
CA PRO A 359 -0.49 -33.76 10.71
C PRO A 359 0.31 -32.48 10.42
N LEU A 360 -0.02 -31.72 9.36
CA LEU A 360 0.64 -30.44 9.06
C LEU A 360 0.33 -29.38 10.12
N LEU A 361 -0.86 -29.42 10.71
CA LEU A 361 -1.28 -28.47 11.75
C LEU A 361 -0.75 -28.83 13.15
N CYS A 362 -0.17 -30.03 13.34
CA CYS A 362 0.45 -30.43 14.60
C CYS A 362 1.85 -29.82 14.75
N HIS A 363 2.24 -29.49 15.99
CA HIS A 363 3.60 -29.10 16.32
C HIS A 363 4.63 -30.15 15.86
N SER A 364 5.56 -29.73 15.00
CA SER A 364 6.52 -30.61 14.35
C SER A 364 7.82 -30.77 15.15
N ASP A 365 8.62 -31.79 14.83
CA ASP A 365 9.95 -31.98 15.42
C ASP A 365 10.94 -30.87 15.02
N ALA A 366 10.69 -30.16 13.92
CA ALA A 366 11.44 -28.98 13.52
C ALA A 366 11.06 -27.78 14.40
N ASP A 367 9.77 -27.58 14.65
CA ASP A 367 9.28 -26.53 15.56
C ASP A 367 9.81 -26.74 16.98
N GLU A 368 9.79 -27.97 17.50
CA GLU A 368 10.27 -28.31 18.84
C GLU A 368 11.77 -28.04 19.02
N ARG A 369 12.57 -28.24 17.96
CA ARG A 369 14.01 -27.93 17.98
C ARG A 369 14.24 -26.43 17.98
N LEU A 370 13.62 -25.70 17.05
CA LEU A 370 13.73 -24.24 16.99
C LEU A 370 13.28 -23.61 18.30
N TRP A 371 12.16 -24.07 18.86
CA TRP A 371 11.65 -23.63 20.16
C TRP A 371 12.66 -23.82 21.30
N LYS A 372 13.45 -24.91 21.28
CA LYS A 372 14.43 -25.22 22.35
C LYS A 372 15.78 -24.55 22.16
N GLU A 373 16.23 -24.45 20.91
CA GLU A 373 17.56 -23.95 20.56
C GLU A 373 17.56 -22.42 20.50
N ASP A 374 16.53 -21.82 19.91
CA ASP A 374 16.39 -20.37 19.78
C ASP A 374 14.90 -19.93 19.80
N PRO A 375 14.32 -19.71 21.00
CA PRO A 375 12.94 -19.25 21.15
C PRO A 375 12.68 -17.86 20.54
N ILE A 376 13.71 -17.02 20.39
CA ILE A 376 13.58 -15.69 19.80
C ILE A 376 13.39 -15.83 18.29
N GLU A 377 14.23 -16.65 17.65
CA GLU A 377 14.08 -16.95 16.22
C GLU A 377 12.77 -17.68 15.91
N TYR A 378 12.30 -18.54 16.83
CA TYR A 378 10.97 -19.15 16.73
C TYR A 378 9.87 -18.07 16.62
N VAL A 379 9.89 -17.09 17.52
CA VAL A 379 8.91 -15.98 17.52
C VAL A 379 9.02 -15.18 16.22
N ARG A 380 10.24 -14.80 15.81
CA ARG A 380 10.44 -14.03 14.56
C ARG A 380 9.93 -14.76 13.32
N THR A 381 10.17 -16.07 13.25
CA THR A 381 9.79 -16.88 12.08
C THR A 381 8.28 -17.20 12.06
N LYS A 382 7.64 -17.35 13.22
CA LYS A 382 6.26 -17.85 13.33
C LYS A 382 5.22 -16.77 13.62
N TYR A 383 5.62 -15.62 14.14
CA TYR A 383 4.73 -14.63 14.78
C TYR A 383 5.02 -13.18 14.34
N GLY A 384 5.27 -12.93 13.06
CA GLY A 384 5.42 -11.57 12.49
C GLY A 384 4.65 -11.43 11.18
N ASP A 385 4.44 -10.22 10.67
CA ASP A 385 3.92 -9.99 9.31
C ASP A 385 4.80 -10.59 8.18
N SER A 386 6.04 -11.00 8.51
CA SER A 386 6.91 -11.81 7.65
C SER A 386 6.64 -13.31 7.72
N VAL A 387 5.61 -13.77 8.47
CA VAL A 387 5.06 -15.12 8.32
C VAL A 387 4.95 -15.33 6.83
N GLU A 388 5.66 -16.32 6.28
CA GLU A 388 5.41 -16.73 4.92
C GLU A 388 3.90 -17.02 4.87
N GLU A 389 3.08 -16.06 4.40
CA GLU A 389 1.62 -16.20 4.22
C GLU A 389 1.31 -17.48 3.41
N ASP A 390 2.34 -17.87 2.69
CA ASP A 390 2.64 -19.01 1.87
C ASP A 390 3.47 -20.12 2.61
N SER A 391 3.23 -20.46 3.88
CA SER A 391 3.79 -21.71 4.47
C SER A 391 2.88 -22.90 4.16
N ALA A 392 3.43 -24.12 4.18
CA ALA A 392 2.59 -25.32 3.96
C ALA A 392 1.50 -25.47 5.04
N VAL A 393 1.75 -24.99 6.27
CA VAL A 393 0.81 -24.99 7.39
C VAL A 393 -0.33 -24.01 7.15
N SER A 394 -0.02 -22.74 6.82
CA SER A 394 -1.03 -21.71 6.46
C SER A 394 -1.92 -22.18 5.31
N CYS A 395 -1.32 -22.74 4.26
CA CYS A 395 -2.07 -23.25 3.11
C CYS A 395 -2.97 -24.45 3.48
N ALA A 396 -2.57 -25.29 4.43
CA ALA A 396 -3.39 -26.39 4.94
C ALA A 396 -4.59 -25.87 5.76
N GLU A 397 -4.38 -24.83 6.58
CA GLU A 397 -5.44 -24.11 7.30
C GLU A 397 -6.44 -23.48 6.31
N GLN A 398 -5.97 -22.75 5.31
CA GLN A 398 -6.82 -22.15 4.27
C GLN A 398 -7.63 -23.21 3.50
N LEU A 399 -7.01 -24.34 3.17
CA LEU A 399 -7.71 -25.47 2.53
C LEU A 399 -8.78 -26.06 3.45
N LEU A 400 -8.47 -26.28 4.73
CA LEU A 400 -9.42 -26.81 5.72
C LEU A 400 -10.63 -25.89 5.87
N ASN A 401 -10.39 -24.57 6.00
CA ASN A 401 -11.43 -23.56 6.10
C ASN A 401 -12.32 -23.58 4.84
N ALA A 402 -11.71 -23.51 3.64
CA ALA A 402 -12.44 -23.55 2.37
C ALA A 402 -13.31 -24.81 2.22
N MET A 403 -12.79 -25.99 2.60
CA MET A 403 -13.54 -27.24 2.57
C MET A 403 -14.72 -27.23 3.54
N CYS A 404 -14.53 -26.76 4.77
CA CYS A 404 -15.57 -26.70 5.79
C CYS A 404 -16.65 -25.66 5.47
N LYS A 405 -16.27 -24.55 4.84
CA LYS A 405 -17.15 -23.45 4.44
C LYS A 405 -18.02 -23.83 3.25
N LYS A 406 -17.42 -24.39 2.19
CA LYS A 406 -18.09 -24.59 0.89
C LYS A 406 -18.75 -25.96 0.72
N ARG A 407 -18.28 -27.02 1.41
CA ARG A 407 -18.70 -28.40 1.10
C ARG A 407 -19.48 -29.06 2.24
N LYS A 408 -20.74 -29.40 1.95
CA LYS A 408 -21.65 -30.10 2.86
C LYS A 408 -21.05 -31.45 3.31
N GLY A 409 -21.16 -31.75 4.60
CA GLY A 409 -20.69 -33.00 5.21
C GLY A 409 -19.22 -33.02 5.63
N VAL A 410 -18.39 -32.07 5.19
CA VAL A 410 -16.97 -32.00 5.62
C VAL A 410 -16.85 -31.50 7.06
N LEU A 411 -17.56 -30.42 7.40
CA LEU A 411 -17.49 -29.83 8.73
C LEU A 411 -17.86 -30.82 9.86
N PRO A 412 -18.95 -31.60 9.79
CA PRO A 412 -19.23 -32.64 10.79
C PRO A 412 -18.11 -33.68 10.93
N GLY A 413 -17.54 -34.17 9.81
CA GLY A 413 -16.45 -35.14 9.85
C GLY A 413 -15.16 -34.57 10.46
N CYS A 414 -14.89 -33.29 10.22
CA CYS A 414 -13.81 -32.54 10.86
C CYS A 414 -14.01 -32.47 12.39
N LEU A 415 -15.22 -32.10 12.82
CA LEU A 415 -15.57 -32.03 14.25
C LEU A 415 -15.54 -33.39 14.94
N GLU A 416 -15.92 -34.48 14.25
CA GLU A 416 -15.79 -35.85 14.76
C GLU A 416 -14.33 -36.21 15.04
N LEU A 417 -13.42 -35.88 14.12
CA LEU A 417 -11.98 -36.09 14.30
C LEU A 417 -11.44 -35.28 15.49
N ILE A 418 -11.73 -33.98 15.54
CA ILE A 418 -11.32 -33.09 16.64
C ILE A 418 -11.81 -33.64 17.98
N THR A 419 -13.11 -33.95 18.07
CA THR A 419 -13.74 -34.46 19.29
C THR A 419 -13.13 -35.79 19.73
N HIS A 420 -12.83 -36.68 18.78
CA HIS A 420 -12.18 -37.96 19.08
C HIS A 420 -10.79 -37.76 19.68
N VAL A 421 -9.96 -36.89 19.08
CA VAL A 421 -8.60 -36.62 19.54
C VAL A 421 -8.59 -35.92 20.90
N LEU A 422 -9.41 -34.89 21.10
CA LEU A 422 -9.42 -34.12 22.34
C LEU A 422 -9.91 -34.94 23.55
N ASN A 423 -10.85 -35.87 23.33
CA ASN A 423 -11.37 -36.74 24.40
C ASN A 423 -10.56 -38.03 24.62
N SER A 424 -9.69 -38.41 23.68
CA SER A 424 -8.90 -39.62 23.81
C SER A 424 -7.80 -39.45 24.86
N PRO A 425 -7.73 -40.32 25.90
CA PRO A 425 -6.69 -40.24 26.92
C PRO A 425 -5.31 -40.60 26.39
N ASP A 426 -5.23 -41.37 25.30
CA ASP A 426 -3.99 -41.84 24.68
C ASP A 426 -3.41 -40.83 23.67
N SER A 427 -4.13 -39.74 23.38
CA SER A 427 -3.66 -38.73 22.42
C SER A 427 -2.46 -37.96 22.96
N THR A 428 -1.42 -37.85 22.14
CA THR A 428 -0.20 -37.13 22.50
C THR A 428 -0.47 -35.62 22.60
N PRO A 429 0.36 -34.86 23.32
CA PRO A 429 0.21 -33.41 23.38
C PRO A 429 0.32 -32.73 22.01
N GLN A 430 1.15 -33.24 21.08
CA GLN A 430 1.21 -32.75 19.70
C GLN A 430 -0.10 -33.00 18.94
N GLN A 431 -0.73 -34.15 19.16
CA GLN A 431 -2.04 -34.46 18.56
C GLN A 431 -3.13 -33.52 19.08
N LYS A 432 -3.09 -33.18 20.37
CA LYS A 432 -4.03 -32.22 20.96
C LYS A 432 -3.80 -30.80 20.45
N ASP A 433 -2.54 -30.39 20.29
CA ASP A 433 -2.18 -29.12 19.64
C ASP A 433 -2.78 -29.01 18.23
N GLY A 434 -2.56 -30.01 17.36
CA GLY A 434 -3.15 -30.00 16.02
C GLY A 434 -4.67 -29.96 16.01
N ALA A 435 -5.34 -30.60 17.00
CA ALA A 435 -6.80 -30.56 17.10
C ALA A 435 -7.30 -29.16 17.51
N LEU A 436 -6.61 -28.48 18.44
CA LEU A 436 -6.93 -27.10 18.81
C LEU A 436 -6.64 -26.14 17.65
N HIS A 437 -5.57 -26.39 16.88
CA HIS A 437 -5.25 -25.64 15.67
C HIS A 437 -6.39 -25.73 14.65
N MET A 438 -6.87 -26.94 14.35
CA MET A 438 -8.01 -27.15 13.47
C MET A 438 -9.29 -26.41 13.93
N VAL A 439 -9.55 -26.36 15.24
CA VAL A 439 -10.71 -25.60 15.79
C VAL A 439 -10.57 -24.12 15.49
N GLY A 440 -9.38 -23.53 15.72
CA GLY A 440 -9.14 -22.11 15.45
C GLY A 440 -9.26 -21.78 13.96
N SER A 441 -8.74 -22.65 13.09
CA SER A 441 -8.79 -22.47 11.63
C SER A 441 -10.20 -22.49 11.03
N ILE A 442 -11.19 -23.02 11.75
CA ILE A 442 -12.60 -23.05 11.34
C ILE A 442 -13.50 -22.26 12.31
N ALA A 443 -12.91 -21.47 13.22
CA ALA A 443 -13.64 -20.77 14.27
C ALA A 443 -14.65 -19.78 13.70
N ASP A 444 -14.27 -19.02 12.67
CA ASP A 444 -15.12 -18.08 11.94
C ASP A 444 -16.41 -18.75 11.40
N ILE A 445 -16.29 -19.95 10.85
CA ILE A 445 -17.42 -20.74 10.34
C ILE A 445 -18.31 -21.22 11.48
N LEU A 446 -17.70 -21.66 12.58
CA LEU A 446 -18.42 -22.19 13.74
C LEU A 446 -19.17 -21.08 14.50
N LEU A 447 -18.58 -19.88 14.62
CA LEU A 447 -19.17 -18.72 15.29
C LEU A 447 -20.40 -18.16 14.55
N LYS A 448 -20.47 -18.35 13.22
CA LYS A 448 -21.63 -18.00 12.41
C LYS A 448 -22.80 -18.98 12.51
N LYS A 449 -22.58 -20.20 13.02
CA LYS A 449 -23.60 -21.26 13.08
C LYS A 449 -24.13 -21.44 14.51
N ASP A 450 -25.39 -21.09 14.74
CA ASP A 450 -26.06 -21.16 16.05
C ASP A 450 -25.87 -22.52 16.77
N GLN A 451 -25.92 -23.62 16.02
CA GLN A 451 -25.78 -24.98 16.59
C GLN A 451 -24.42 -25.24 17.29
N TYR A 452 -23.37 -24.49 16.93
CA TYR A 452 -22.01 -24.67 17.45
C TYR A 452 -21.59 -23.53 18.37
N LYS A 453 -22.07 -22.30 18.12
CA LYS A 453 -21.68 -21.11 18.87
C LYS A 453 -21.82 -21.27 20.38
N ASP A 454 -22.95 -21.81 20.85
CA ASP A 454 -23.24 -22.01 22.28
C ASP A 454 -22.34 -23.07 22.95
N GLN A 455 -21.65 -23.90 22.17
CA GLN A 455 -20.79 -24.96 22.71
C GLN A 455 -19.38 -24.45 23.01
N PHE A 456 -18.95 -23.32 22.43
CA PHE A 456 -17.58 -22.86 22.57
C PHE A 456 -17.17 -22.60 24.00
N GLU A 457 -18.02 -22.00 24.83
CA GLU A 457 -17.64 -21.76 26.22
C GLU A 457 -17.42 -23.08 27.01
N ASN A 458 -18.09 -24.17 26.63
CA ASN A 458 -17.84 -25.50 27.19
C ASN A 458 -16.52 -26.07 26.67
N VAL A 459 -16.21 -25.87 25.38
CA VAL A 459 -14.91 -26.24 24.79
C VAL A 459 -13.77 -25.51 25.49
N LEU A 460 -13.93 -24.20 25.74
CA LEU A 460 -12.95 -23.39 26.49
C LEU A 460 -12.72 -23.98 27.88
N SER A 461 -13.80 -24.24 28.61
CA SER A 461 -13.75 -24.77 29.98
C SER A 461 -13.13 -26.17 30.05
N GLN A 462 -13.44 -27.04 29.08
CA GLN A 462 -13.07 -28.45 29.11
C GLN A 462 -11.67 -28.72 28.53
N PHE A 463 -11.26 -27.98 27.50
CA PHE A 463 -10.05 -28.30 26.73
C PHE A 463 -9.03 -27.15 26.71
N VAL A 464 -9.47 -25.89 26.61
CA VAL A 464 -8.55 -24.75 26.46
C VAL A 464 -7.94 -24.33 27.80
N PHE A 465 -8.75 -24.05 28.82
CA PHE A 465 -8.23 -23.63 30.14
C PHE A 465 -7.31 -24.68 30.79
N PRO A 466 -7.62 -25.99 30.76
CA PRO A 466 -6.68 -27.00 31.26
C PRO A 466 -5.36 -27.07 30.50
N SER A 467 -5.34 -26.65 29.24
CA SER A 467 -4.12 -26.62 28.42
C SER A 467 -3.09 -25.61 28.95
N PHE A 468 -3.51 -24.50 29.55
CA PHE A 468 -2.62 -23.53 30.21
C PHE A 468 -1.89 -24.10 31.44
N ALA A 469 -2.39 -25.18 32.04
CA ALA A 469 -1.75 -25.87 33.16
C ALA A 469 -0.87 -27.06 32.71
N CYS A 470 -0.80 -27.35 31.41
CA CYS A 470 0.00 -28.46 30.91
C CYS A 470 1.50 -28.13 30.93
N PRO A 471 2.38 -29.13 31.12
CA PRO A 471 3.82 -28.93 31.15
C PRO A 471 4.44 -28.69 29.77
N PHE A 472 3.63 -28.61 28.71
CA PHE A 472 4.08 -28.48 27.32
C PHE A 472 3.83 -27.05 26.85
N PRO A 473 4.88 -26.21 26.69
CA PRO A 473 4.75 -24.79 26.37
C PRO A 473 4.02 -24.50 25.07
N TYR A 474 4.32 -25.24 24.00
CA TYR A 474 3.66 -25.05 22.70
C TYR A 474 2.14 -25.25 22.79
N LEU A 475 1.64 -26.12 23.67
CA LEU A 475 0.21 -26.32 23.87
C LEU A 475 -0.43 -25.14 24.61
N ARG A 476 0.31 -24.49 25.51
CA ARG A 476 -0.10 -23.24 26.17
C ARG A 476 -0.17 -22.09 25.17
N ALA A 477 0.84 -21.96 24.31
CA ALA A 477 0.81 -21.01 23.20
C ALA A 477 -0.39 -21.28 22.27
N ARG A 478 -0.60 -22.52 21.82
CA ARG A 478 -1.76 -22.87 20.99
C ARG A 478 -3.11 -22.53 21.65
N ALA A 479 -3.21 -22.71 22.96
CA ALA A 479 -4.40 -22.32 23.71
C ALA A 479 -4.61 -20.80 23.70
N ALA A 480 -3.55 -20.00 23.86
CA ALA A 480 -3.60 -18.55 23.72
C ALA A 480 -3.99 -18.11 22.30
N TRP A 481 -3.38 -18.70 21.27
CA TRP A 481 -3.71 -18.46 19.86
C TRP A 481 -5.20 -18.73 19.57
N LEU A 482 -5.72 -19.86 20.07
CA LEU A 482 -7.14 -20.20 19.90
C LEU A 482 -8.05 -19.19 20.61
N LEU A 483 -7.66 -18.67 21.78
CA LEU A 483 -8.41 -17.63 22.45
C LEU A 483 -8.45 -16.33 21.65
N SER A 484 -7.34 -15.92 21.01
CA SER A 484 -7.32 -14.79 20.07
C SER A 484 -8.36 -14.98 18.95
N LYS A 485 -8.38 -16.15 18.29
CA LYS A 485 -9.34 -16.46 17.22
C LYS A 485 -10.81 -16.51 17.68
N LEU A 486 -11.05 -16.62 18.98
CA LEU A 486 -12.38 -16.64 19.59
C LEU A 486 -12.72 -15.31 20.29
N SER A 487 -11.94 -14.25 20.07
CA SER A 487 -12.19 -12.92 20.65
C SER A 487 -13.54 -12.31 20.24
N THR A 488 -14.11 -12.69 19.09
CA THR A 488 -15.44 -12.24 18.63
C THR A 488 -16.60 -13.10 19.16
N LEU A 489 -16.31 -14.14 19.96
CA LEU A 489 -17.34 -14.96 20.60
C LEU A 489 -18.17 -14.11 21.56
N LYS A 490 -19.51 -14.16 21.43
CA LYS A 490 -20.42 -13.53 22.39
C LYS A 490 -20.50 -14.37 23.67
N PHE A 491 -19.73 -13.99 24.70
CA PHE A 491 -19.71 -14.68 25.99
C PHE A 491 -21.00 -14.45 26.79
N THR A 492 -21.73 -15.53 27.06
CA THR A 492 -22.93 -15.57 27.90
C THR A 492 -22.58 -15.72 29.38
N ARG A 493 -21.53 -16.49 29.73
CA ARG A 493 -21.06 -16.66 31.11
C ARG A 493 -19.87 -15.76 31.41
N GLU A 494 -20.10 -14.81 32.30
CA GLU A 494 -19.07 -13.86 32.74
C GLU A 494 -17.87 -14.56 33.42
N GLU A 495 -18.11 -15.65 34.15
CA GLU A 495 -17.05 -16.47 34.76
C GLU A 495 -16.03 -17.00 33.73
N VAL A 496 -16.50 -17.33 32.52
CA VAL A 496 -15.64 -17.84 31.44
C VAL A 496 -14.81 -16.72 30.85
N LEU A 497 -15.40 -15.53 30.65
CA LEU A 497 -14.68 -14.37 30.15
C LEU A 497 -13.60 -13.92 31.15
N GLN A 498 -13.94 -13.87 32.43
CA GLN A 498 -12.98 -13.55 33.50
C GLN A 498 -11.83 -14.56 33.55
N GLU A 499 -12.13 -15.86 33.45
CA GLU A 499 -11.11 -16.91 33.44
C GLU A 499 -10.20 -16.81 32.20
N THR A 500 -10.76 -16.53 31.01
CA THR A 500 -10.01 -16.29 29.77
C THR A 500 -8.98 -15.18 29.96
N LEU A 501 -9.39 -14.02 30.48
CA LEU A 501 -8.47 -12.91 30.71
C LEU A 501 -7.45 -13.24 31.80
N ARG A 502 -7.88 -13.93 32.87
CA ARG A 502 -7.00 -14.33 33.97
C ARG A 502 -5.87 -15.24 33.49
N VAL A 503 -6.14 -16.24 32.65
CA VAL A 503 -5.11 -17.15 32.15
C VAL A 503 -4.14 -16.45 31.20
N LEU A 504 -4.62 -15.57 30.33
CA LEU A 504 -3.79 -14.80 29.41
C LEU A 504 -2.87 -13.82 30.15
N VAL A 505 -3.43 -12.99 31.04
CA VAL A 505 -2.66 -12.05 31.86
C VAL A 505 -1.65 -12.78 32.74
N SER A 506 -2.05 -13.90 33.35
CA SER A 506 -1.14 -14.71 34.15
C SER A 506 0.01 -15.32 33.33
N ALA A 507 -0.22 -15.66 32.06
CA ALA A 507 0.84 -16.20 31.19
C ALA A 507 1.87 -15.11 30.86
N ILE A 508 1.42 -13.89 30.51
CA ILE A 508 2.32 -12.76 30.21
C ILE A 508 3.16 -12.40 31.44
N LEU A 509 2.52 -12.21 32.61
CA LEU A 509 3.19 -11.72 33.82
C LEU A 509 4.03 -12.79 34.55
N ASN A 510 3.92 -14.06 34.17
CA ASN A 510 4.70 -15.12 34.77
C ASN A 510 6.16 -15.08 34.27
N LYS A 511 7.10 -14.83 35.18
CA LYS A 511 8.53 -14.74 34.85
C LYS A 511 9.16 -16.05 34.37
N ASP A 512 8.62 -17.19 34.82
CA ASP A 512 9.12 -18.51 34.48
C ASP A 512 8.45 -19.08 33.20
N GLU A 513 7.55 -18.32 32.56
CA GLU A 513 6.86 -18.72 31.34
C GLU A 513 7.75 -18.59 30.10
N GLU A 514 7.60 -19.50 29.13
CA GLU A 514 8.38 -19.43 27.90
C GLU A 514 7.96 -18.26 27.01
N LEU A 515 8.96 -17.64 26.38
CA LEU A 515 8.80 -16.45 25.55
C LEU A 515 7.68 -16.56 24.49
N PRO A 516 7.58 -17.64 23.70
CA PRO A 516 6.56 -17.69 22.65
C PRO A 516 5.14 -17.84 23.23
N VAL A 517 4.97 -18.34 24.46
CA VAL A 517 3.65 -18.37 25.14
C VAL A 517 3.24 -16.97 25.57
N LYS A 518 4.20 -16.16 26.05
CA LYS A 518 3.95 -14.76 26.42
C LYS A 518 3.52 -13.92 25.23
N VAL A 519 4.23 -14.05 24.11
CA VAL A 519 3.92 -13.33 22.86
C VAL A 519 2.52 -13.69 22.36
N GLU A 520 2.20 -14.98 22.27
CA GLU A 520 0.88 -15.42 21.82
C GLU A 520 -0.25 -14.95 22.75
N SER A 521 0.03 -14.91 24.06
CA SER A 521 -0.91 -14.38 25.04
C SER A 521 -1.11 -12.87 24.90
N ALA A 522 -0.07 -12.14 24.49
CA ALA A 522 -0.13 -10.70 24.23
C ALA A 522 -1.06 -10.39 23.04
N PHE A 523 -0.91 -11.11 21.92
CA PHE A 523 -1.81 -10.96 20.76
C PHE A 523 -3.26 -11.33 21.09
N ALA A 524 -3.46 -12.34 21.94
CA ALA A 524 -4.79 -12.66 22.42
C ALA A 524 -5.39 -11.51 23.25
N ILE A 525 -4.64 -10.90 24.17
CA ILE A 525 -5.09 -9.74 24.94
C ILE A 525 -5.47 -8.58 24.04
N GLU A 526 -4.63 -8.26 23.04
CA GLU A 526 -4.94 -7.25 22.03
C GLU A 526 -6.29 -7.52 21.35
N SER A 527 -6.48 -8.74 20.86
CA SER A 527 -7.72 -9.16 20.18
C SER A 527 -8.96 -8.98 21.09
N PHE A 528 -8.84 -9.25 22.39
CA PHE A 528 -9.93 -9.06 23.35
C PHE A 528 -10.19 -7.60 23.70
N ILE A 529 -9.14 -6.76 23.80
CA ILE A 529 -9.29 -5.32 24.01
C ILE A 529 -10.06 -4.70 22.86
N GLN A 530 -9.76 -5.09 21.61
CA GLN A 530 -10.42 -4.59 20.42
C GLN A 530 -11.86 -5.09 20.28
N ASN A 531 -12.08 -6.40 20.40
CA ASN A 531 -13.38 -7.00 20.06
C ASN A 531 -14.37 -7.05 21.25
N GLN A 532 -13.93 -6.80 22.49
CA GLN A 532 -14.78 -6.89 23.67
C GLN A 532 -14.48 -5.82 24.74
N HIS A 533 -15.16 -4.67 24.66
CA HIS A 533 -15.02 -3.58 25.64
C HIS A 533 -15.27 -3.98 27.10
N ARG A 534 -16.16 -4.96 27.35
CA ARG A 534 -16.39 -5.51 28.70
C ARG A 534 -15.14 -6.08 29.36
N THR A 535 -14.11 -6.42 28.58
CA THR A 535 -12.84 -6.95 29.10
C THR A 535 -11.98 -5.89 29.78
N HIS A 536 -12.22 -4.61 29.47
CA HIS A 536 -11.38 -3.50 29.91
C HIS A 536 -11.36 -3.40 31.44
N GLU A 537 -12.52 -3.51 32.10
CA GLU A 537 -12.63 -3.48 33.58
C GLU A 537 -11.80 -4.56 34.29
N TYR A 538 -11.62 -5.72 33.64
CA TYR A 538 -10.89 -6.85 34.20
C TYR A 538 -9.39 -6.76 34.00
N ILE A 539 -8.94 -6.11 32.92
CA ILE A 539 -7.53 -5.92 32.59
C ILE A 539 -6.96 -4.70 33.32
N GLN A 540 -7.76 -3.64 33.48
CA GLN A 540 -7.42 -2.34 34.08
C GLN A 540 -6.46 -2.42 35.29
N PRO A 541 -6.66 -3.30 36.31
CA PRO A 541 -5.80 -3.34 37.49
C PRO A 541 -4.35 -3.80 37.22
N GLN A 542 -4.11 -4.45 36.07
CA GLN A 542 -2.83 -5.06 35.71
C GLN A 542 -2.20 -4.41 34.48
N VAL A 543 -2.84 -3.41 33.86
CA VAL A 543 -2.36 -2.72 32.64
C VAL A 543 -0.92 -2.24 32.78
N CYS A 544 -0.58 -1.52 33.86
CA CYS A 544 0.79 -1.02 34.01
C CYS A 544 1.84 -2.14 34.06
N ALA A 545 1.51 -3.26 34.72
CA ALA A 545 2.42 -4.40 34.80
C ALA A 545 2.55 -5.11 33.45
N LEU A 546 1.44 -5.21 32.71
CA LEU A 546 1.41 -5.77 31.35
C LEU A 546 2.26 -4.92 30.40
N SER A 547 2.06 -3.61 30.35
CA SER A 547 2.84 -2.71 29.49
C SER A 547 4.35 -2.82 29.74
N VAL A 548 4.76 -2.88 31.01
CA VAL A 548 6.18 -3.01 31.39
C VAL A 548 6.77 -4.37 30.99
N GLU A 549 6.01 -5.46 31.10
CA GLU A 549 6.46 -6.78 30.66
C GLU A 549 6.50 -6.86 29.12
N LEU A 550 5.50 -6.32 28.42
CA LEU A 550 5.47 -6.26 26.95
C LEU A 550 6.67 -5.50 26.38
N LEU A 551 7.08 -4.39 27.01
CA LEU A 551 8.30 -3.67 26.63
C LEU A 551 9.56 -4.54 26.76
N GLN A 552 9.66 -5.34 27.83
CA GLN A 552 10.79 -6.26 28.01
C GLN A 552 10.80 -7.36 26.94
N ILE A 553 9.63 -7.89 26.59
CA ILE A 553 9.48 -8.89 25.53
C ILE A 553 9.88 -8.25 24.19
N LEU A 554 9.32 -7.09 23.84
CA LEU A 554 9.63 -6.34 22.62
C LEU A 554 11.12 -6.10 22.45
N ARG A 555 11.81 -5.68 23.52
CA ARG A 555 13.27 -5.48 23.49
C ARG A 555 14.06 -6.77 23.30
N ALA A 556 13.55 -7.90 23.79
CA ALA A 556 14.21 -9.19 23.66
C ALA A 556 13.97 -9.84 22.28
N THR A 557 12.77 -9.69 21.73
CA THR A 557 12.37 -10.31 20.47
C THR A 557 12.65 -9.45 19.25
N GLU A 558 12.65 -8.11 19.39
CA GLU A 558 12.59 -7.17 18.27
C GLU A 558 11.46 -7.57 17.30
N ASN A 559 10.28 -7.93 17.83
CA ASN A 559 9.12 -8.33 17.04
C ASN A 559 8.16 -7.13 16.90
N ASP A 560 7.84 -6.77 15.66
CA ASP A 560 7.09 -5.55 15.36
C ASP A 560 5.62 -5.63 15.80
N ASP A 561 4.96 -6.77 15.66
CA ASP A 561 3.55 -6.96 16.04
C ASP A 561 3.29 -6.64 17.53
N LEU A 562 4.29 -6.82 18.40
CA LEU A 562 4.19 -6.44 19.81
C LEU A 562 4.06 -4.93 20.03
N THR A 563 4.51 -4.11 19.07
CA THR A 563 4.31 -2.67 19.09
C THR A 563 2.82 -2.32 18.94
N ASN A 564 2.11 -3.02 18.05
CA ASN A 564 0.66 -2.90 17.86
C ASN A 564 -0.12 -3.26 19.13
N VAL A 565 0.27 -4.36 19.81
CA VAL A 565 -0.31 -4.72 21.12
C VAL A 565 -0.20 -3.58 22.12
N LEU A 566 0.98 -2.94 22.19
CA LEU A 566 1.22 -1.84 23.12
C LEU A 566 0.39 -0.61 22.75
N GLN A 567 0.28 -0.27 21.46
CA GLN A 567 -0.57 0.82 20.98
C GLN A 567 -2.04 0.61 21.39
N LYS A 568 -2.61 -0.57 21.16
CA LYS A 568 -3.99 -0.87 21.55
C LYS A 568 -4.22 -0.75 23.05
N ILE A 569 -3.25 -1.18 23.88
CA ILE A 569 -3.31 -1.00 25.33
C ILE A 569 -3.26 0.48 25.72
N VAL A 570 -2.37 1.27 25.10
CA VAL A 570 -2.25 2.71 25.39
C VAL A 570 -3.55 3.43 25.05
N CYS A 571 -4.14 3.16 23.88
CA CYS A 571 -5.41 3.77 23.47
C CYS A 571 -6.58 3.38 24.38
N ALA A 572 -6.65 2.12 24.83
CA ALA A 572 -7.75 1.64 25.66
C ALA A 572 -7.68 2.09 27.14
N PHE A 573 -6.47 2.35 27.67
CA PHE A 573 -6.24 2.56 29.11
C PHE A 573 -5.45 3.84 29.40
N VAL A 574 -5.87 4.97 28.83
CA VAL A 574 -5.18 6.27 28.91
C VAL A 574 -4.83 6.67 30.36
N ASN A 575 -5.79 6.60 31.28
CA ASN A 575 -5.62 7.06 32.66
C ASN A 575 -4.62 6.21 33.45
N GLU A 576 -4.61 4.90 33.22
CA GLU A 576 -3.73 3.94 33.89
C GLU A 576 -2.32 3.94 33.31
N VAL A 577 -2.20 4.24 32.02
CA VAL A 577 -0.91 4.28 31.29
C VAL A 577 -0.21 5.63 31.47
N ALA A 578 -0.94 6.73 31.65
CA ALA A 578 -0.35 8.07 31.83
C ALA A 578 0.80 8.15 32.86
N PRO A 579 0.73 7.51 34.06
CA PRO A 579 1.82 7.52 35.04
C PRO A 579 3.11 6.84 34.58
N ILE A 580 3.03 5.93 33.59
CA ILE A 580 4.17 5.17 33.07
C ILE A 580 4.54 5.55 31.62
N ALA A 581 3.80 6.47 30.98
CA ALA A 581 4.02 6.89 29.60
C ALA A 581 5.46 7.37 29.35
N HIS A 582 6.04 8.13 30.29
CA HIS A 582 7.45 8.53 30.23
C HIS A 582 8.39 7.33 30.17
N ASP A 583 8.19 6.34 31.04
CA ASP A 583 9.05 5.14 31.08
C ASP A 583 8.88 4.28 29.83
N ILE A 584 7.67 4.23 29.27
CA ILE A 584 7.39 3.59 27.98
C ILE A 584 8.21 4.24 26.87
N CYS A 585 8.11 5.57 26.70
CA CYS A 585 8.85 6.27 25.65
C CYS A 585 10.37 6.17 25.83
N VAL A 586 10.89 6.22 27.06
CA VAL A 586 12.31 5.96 27.33
C VAL A 586 12.71 4.56 26.86
N HIS A 587 11.90 3.54 27.11
CA HIS A 587 12.20 2.18 26.68
C HIS A 587 12.19 2.04 25.16
N LEU A 588 11.17 2.59 24.49
CA LEU A 588 11.04 2.56 23.04
C LEU A 588 12.21 3.31 22.36
N ALA A 589 12.56 4.51 22.83
CA ALA A 589 13.68 5.27 22.30
C ALA A 589 15.04 4.56 22.47
N ASN A 590 15.27 3.92 23.61
CA ASN A 590 16.49 3.13 23.83
C ASN A 590 16.54 1.90 22.92
N THR A 591 15.40 1.25 22.69
CA THR A 591 15.31 0.08 21.79
C THR A 591 15.56 0.52 20.35
N PHE A 592 14.97 1.63 19.92
CA PHE A 592 15.23 2.24 18.61
C PHE A 592 16.72 2.53 18.41
N GLN A 593 17.38 3.17 19.38
CA GLN A 593 18.83 3.43 19.31
C GLN A 593 19.65 2.14 19.23
N GLN A 594 19.29 1.11 19.98
CA GLN A 594 19.96 -0.19 19.93
C GLN A 594 19.83 -0.86 18.55
N VAL A 595 18.62 -0.82 17.96
CA VAL A 595 18.37 -1.31 16.60
C VAL A 595 19.26 -0.56 15.60
N MET A 596 19.34 0.77 15.72
CA MET A 596 20.18 1.64 14.88
C MET A 596 21.69 1.50 15.06
N GLU A 597 22.18 1.11 16.25
CA GLU A 597 23.61 0.85 16.48
C GLU A 597 24.05 -0.52 15.97
N SER A 598 23.12 -1.47 15.87
CA SER A 598 23.42 -2.82 15.39
C SER A 598 23.66 -2.90 13.88
N THR A 599 23.31 -1.84 13.13
CA THR A 599 23.34 -1.78 11.66
C THR A 599 24.61 -1.08 11.15
N GLY A 600 25.45 -1.84 10.44
CA GLY A 600 26.48 -1.30 9.53
C GLY A 600 25.96 -1.12 8.09
N ASP A 601 24.82 -1.72 7.77
CA ASP A 601 24.01 -1.59 6.55
C ASP A 601 22.53 -1.76 6.94
N VAL A 602 21.62 -1.08 6.24
CA VAL A 602 20.16 -1.11 6.46
C VAL A 602 19.62 -2.49 6.11
N ASP A 603 19.24 -3.28 7.12
CA ASP A 603 18.59 -4.59 6.98
C ASP A 603 17.07 -4.41 7.07
N GLY A 604 16.33 -4.93 6.09
CA GLY A 604 14.91 -4.61 5.90
C GLY A 604 14.00 -5.02 7.06
N GLU A 605 14.29 -6.14 7.73
CA GLU A 605 13.49 -6.61 8.87
C GLU A 605 13.62 -5.69 10.10
N LYS A 606 14.81 -5.13 10.34
CA LYS A 606 15.05 -4.22 11.46
C LYS A 606 14.50 -2.81 11.21
N THR A 607 14.39 -2.41 9.95
CA THR A 607 13.73 -1.15 9.57
C THR A 607 12.26 -1.17 10.00
N ILE A 608 11.53 -2.26 9.73
CA ILE A 608 10.12 -2.41 10.10
C ILE A 608 9.94 -2.25 11.61
N VAL A 609 10.74 -2.97 12.40
CA VAL A 609 10.69 -2.86 13.87
C VAL A 609 10.98 -1.43 14.34
N ALA A 610 11.92 -0.75 13.70
CA ALA A 610 12.25 0.64 14.04
C ALA A 610 11.08 1.60 13.71
N MET A 611 10.37 1.38 12.60
CA MET A 611 9.16 2.13 12.23
C MET A 611 8.04 1.91 13.27
N GLY A 612 7.74 0.65 13.63
CA GLY A 612 6.72 0.36 14.65
C GLY A 612 7.04 0.94 16.03
N LEU A 613 8.32 1.05 16.39
CA LEU A 613 8.75 1.77 17.60
C LEU A 613 8.45 3.28 17.53
N LEU A 614 8.68 3.92 16.37
CA LEU A 614 8.36 5.34 16.15
C LEU A 614 6.85 5.59 16.20
N ASN A 615 6.06 4.78 15.49
CA ASN A 615 4.60 4.86 15.47
C ASN A 615 3.99 4.63 16.86
N THR A 616 4.59 3.74 17.66
CA THR A 616 4.14 3.54 19.04
C THR A 616 4.47 4.73 19.94
N MET A 617 5.64 5.36 19.76
CA MET A 617 5.98 6.59 20.47
C MET A 617 5.03 7.73 20.11
N GLU A 618 4.65 7.84 18.83
CA GLU A 618 3.64 8.79 18.37
C GLU A 618 2.27 8.51 18.97
N THR A 619 1.80 7.27 18.92
CA THR A 619 0.52 6.86 19.53
C THR A 619 0.49 7.24 21.02
N VAL A 620 1.58 7.00 21.75
CA VAL A 620 1.67 7.40 23.17
C VAL A 620 1.59 8.93 23.32
N LEU A 621 2.18 9.71 22.41
CA LEU A 621 2.07 11.17 22.45
C LEU A 621 0.64 11.65 22.18
N VAL A 622 0.02 11.18 21.09
CA VAL A 622 -1.33 11.58 20.66
C VAL A 622 -2.37 11.20 21.72
N VAL A 623 -2.32 9.98 22.25
CA VAL A 623 -3.26 9.53 23.29
C VAL A 623 -3.11 10.33 24.60
N MET A 624 -1.93 10.88 24.87
CA MET A 624 -1.67 11.70 26.07
C MET A 624 -1.93 13.20 25.85
N GLU A 625 -2.47 13.59 24.70
CA GLU A 625 -2.76 14.97 24.30
C GLU A 625 -3.47 15.81 25.40
N GLU A 626 -4.43 15.20 26.11
CA GLU A 626 -5.22 15.88 27.16
C GLU A 626 -4.48 15.96 28.51
N GLN A 627 -3.27 15.41 28.60
CA GLN A 627 -2.39 15.40 29.78
C GLN A 627 -1.12 16.24 29.52
N PRO A 628 -1.19 17.58 29.56
CA PRO A 628 -0.09 18.46 29.15
C PRO A 628 1.19 18.26 29.97
N GLU A 629 1.07 17.90 31.25
CA GLU A 629 2.25 17.59 32.09
C GLU A 629 3.01 16.35 31.59
N VAL A 630 2.30 15.37 31.05
CA VAL A 630 2.90 14.15 30.48
C VAL A 630 3.55 14.48 29.14
N CYS A 631 2.86 15.17 28.23
CA CYS A 631 3.42 15.57 26.93
C CYS A 631 4.74 16.36 27.08
N LEU A 632 4.79 17.30 28.04
CA LEU A 632 6.01 18.05 28.36
C LEU A 632 7.17 17.17 28.84
N ALA A 633 6.88 16.04 29.49
CA ALA A 633 7.87 15.07 29.92
C ALA A 633 8.32 14.14 28.78
N LEU A 634 7.46 13.88 27.78
CA LEU A 634 7.76 13.06 26.61
C LEU A 634 8.62 13.80 25.58
N GLU A 635 8.38 15.11 25.39
CA GLU A 635 9.02 15.93 24.36
C GLU A 635 10.56 15.76 24.30
N PRO A 636 11.33 15.82 25.41
CA PRO A 636 12.80 15.68 25.34
C PRO A 636 13.28 14.32 24.81
N ILE A 637 12.51 13.26 25.03
CA ILE A 637 12.84 11.90 24.58
C ILE A 637 12.57 11.79 23.07
N LEU A 638 11.41 12.25 22.64
CA LEU A 638 11.00 12.22 21.23
C LEU A 638 11.90 13.10 20.38
N LEU A 639 12.28 14.29 20.88
CA LEU A 639 13.26 15.17 20.26
C LEU A 639 14.61 14.49 20.02
N GLN A 640 15.08 13.66 20.96
CA GLN A 640 16.34 12.93 20.80
C GLN A 640 16.27 11.97 19.60
N VAL A 641 15.14 11.28 19.43
CA VAL A 641 14.92 10.31 18.35
C VAL A 641 14.78 11.03 17.01
N VAL A 642 13.93 12.06 16.94
CA VAL A 642 13.74 12.88 15.73
C VAL A 642 15.07 13.50 15.28
N THR A 643 15.81 14.13 16.21
CA THR A 643 17.10 14.76 15.88
C THR A 643 18.11 13.74 15.36
N LEU A 644 18.12 12.52 15.91
CA LEU A 644 18.99 11.44 15.44
C LEU A 644 18.70 11.07 13.97
N VAL A 645 17.43 10.94 13.60
CA VAL A 645 16.99 10.61 12.23
C VAL A 645 17.38 11.73 11.26
N LEU A 646 17.07 12.99 11.60
CA LEU A 646 17.35 14.14 10.74
C LEU A 646 18.86 14.39 10.58
N GLU A 647 19.66 14.31 11.66
CA GLU A 647 21.10 14.54 11.61
C GLU A 647 21.84 13.43 10.86
N LYS A 648 21.44 12.17 11.07
CA LYS A 648 22.04 11.02 10.37
C LYS A 648 21.50 10.80 8.96
N SER A 649 20.46 11.51 8.54
CA SER A 649 19.94 11.46 7.17
C SER A 649 19.36 10.09 6.81
N ILE A 650 18.67 9.46 7.76
CA ILE A 650 18.12 8.12 7.58
C ILE A 650 16.76 8.26 6.91
N MET A 651 16.75 8.22 5.57
CA MET A 651 15.56 8.52 4.75
C MET A 651 14.42 7.54 5.01
N GLU A 652 14.75 6.30 5.37
CA GLU A 652 13.79 5.25 5.68
C GLU A 652 12.87 5.56 6.87
N PHE A 653 13.19 6.58 7.70
CA PHE A 653 12.37 6.97 8.85
C PHE A 653 11.85 8.41 8.78
N TYR A 654 11.90 9.02 7.59
CA TYR A 654 11.48 10.42 7.43
C TYR A 654 9.98 10.59 7.64
N GLU A 655 9.16 9.70 7.12
CA GLU A 655 7.71 9.74 7.27
C GLU A 655 7.30 9.74 8.75
N GLU A 656 7.78 8.74 9.52
CA GLU A 656 7.47 8.65 10.95
C GLU A 656 8.07 9.81 11.76
N ALA A 657 9.26 10.29 11.37
CA ALA A 657 9.87 11.44 12.02
C ALA A 657 9.06 12.73 11.78
N PHE A 658 8.53 12.95 10.57
CA PHE A 658 7.71 14.13 10.27
C PHE A 658 6.34 14.05 10.94
N SER A 659 5.73 12.87 10.99
CA SER A 659 4.49 12.64 11.75
C SER A 659 4.68 12.95 13.24
N LEU A 660 5.75 12.45 13.86
CA LEU A 660 6.12 12.80 15.24
C LEU A 660 6.32 14.31 15.44
N ILE A 661 6.93 15.01 14.49
CA ILE A 661 7.11 16.47 14.58
C ILE A 661 5.76 17.19 14.46
N ALA A 662 4.86 16.73 13.58
CA ALA A 662 3.53 17.29 13.44
C ALA A 662 2.76 17.15 14.77
N SER A 663 2.72 15.94 15.33
CA SER A 663 2.12 15.63 16.63
C SER A 663 2.72 16.45 17.78
N LEU A 664 4.04 16.70 17.78
CA LEU A 664 4.70 17.55 18.79
C LEU A 664 4.40 19.04 18.64
N THR A 665 4.01 19.51 17.45
CA THR A 665 3.78 20.93 17.15
C THR A 665 2.31 21.34 17.14
N GLU A 666 1.38 20.39 17.26
CA GLU A 666 -0.06 20.58 17.10
C GLU A 666 -0.68 21.60 18.08
N LYS A 667 -0.34 21.54 19.38
CA LYS A 667 -0.91 22.44 20.40
C LYS A 667 -0.02 23.61 20.79
N GLN A 668 1.29 23.40 20.85
CA GLN A 668 2.26 24.41 21.29
C GLN A 668 3.64 24.15 20.68
N ILE A 669 4.37 25.21 20.34
CA ILE A 669 5.73 25.11 19.82
C ILE A 669 6.74 25.52 20.87
N SER A 670 7.56 24.56 21.33
CA SER A 670 8.61 24.82 22.31
C SER A 670 9.85 25.49 21.69
N PRO A 671 10.73 26.12 22.50
CA PRO A 671 12.03 26.61 22.03
C PRO A 671 12.92 25.55 21.37
N ALA A 672 12.76 24.27 21.74
CA ALA A 672 13.54 23.17 21.17
C ALA A 672 12.98 22.75 19.81
N MET A 673 11.65 22.74 19.63
CA MET A 673 11.02 22.49 18.34
C MET A 673 11.45 23.50 17.27
N TRP A 674 11.69 24.76 17.63
CA TRP A 674 12.27 25.72 16.70
C TRP A 674 13.66 25.35 16.17
N GLN A 675 14.44 24.52 16.87
CA GLN A 675 15.69 23.96 16.35
C GLN A 675 15.43 22.82 15.36
N VAL A 676 14.38 22.03 15.58
CA VAL A 676 13.93 20.99 14.67
C VAL A 676 13.46 21.57 13.34
N PHE A 677 12.80 22.74 13.35
CA PHE A 677 12.47 23.49 12.13
C PHE A 677 13.71 23.77 11.25
N GLU A 678 14.84 24.14 11.85
CA GLU A 678 16.10 24.30 11.10
C GLU A 678 16.61 22.96 10.52
N GLY A 679 16.35 21.85 11.22
CA GLY A 679 16.63 20.49 10.75
C GLY A 679 15.81 20.13 9.51
N LEU A 680 14.49 20.35 9.55
CA LEU A 680 13.59 20.14 8.40
C LEU A 680 14.07 20.88 7.15
N TYR A 681 14.43 22.16 7.32
CA TYR A 681 14.99 22.96 6.23
C TYR A 681 16.25 22.33 5.61
N ARG A 682 17.19 21.85 6.44
CA ARG A 682 18.43 21.21 5.96
C ARG A 682 18.16 19.90 5.25
N VAL A 683 17.17 19.13 5.70
CA VAL A 683 16.76 17.87 5.06
C VAL A 683 16.24 18.15 3.65
N VAL A 684 15.30 19.10 3.50
CA VAL A 684 14.81 19.50 2.17
C VAL A 684 15.93 20.05 1.29
N GLU A 685 16.86 20.85 1.83
CA GLU A 685 17.98 21.37 1.04
C GLU A 685 18.87 20.25 0.48
N ARG A 686 19.07 19.17 1.23
CA ARG A 686 19.98 18.08 0.84
C ARG A 686 19.31 17.03 -0.05
N ASP A 687 18.26 16.37 0.45
CA ASP A 687 17.66 15.17 -0.17
C ASP A 687 16.18 14.91 0.13
N GLY A 688 15.54 15.66 1.03
CA GLY A 688 14.15 15.38 1.45
C GLY A 688 13.05 16.08 0.65
N VAL A 689 13.27 16.42 -0.63
CA VAL A 689 12.21 17.07 -1.44
C VAL A 689 11.09 16.10 -1.79
N GLU A 690 11.44 14.83 -1.99
CA GLU A 690 10.48 13.74 -2.27
C GLU A 690 9.51 13.53 -1.10
N TYR A 691 9.90 13.88 0.13
CA TYR A 691 9.09 13.73 1.34
C TYR A 691 8.38 15.03 1.76
N PHE A 692 8.16 15.94 0.81
CA PHE A 692 7.59 17.26 1.13
C PHE A 692 6.13 17.17 1.60
N VAL A 693 5.37 16.21 1.06
CA VAL A 693 3.97 15.98 1.41
C VAL A 693 3.85 15.59 2.88
N GLU A 694 4.71 14.68 3.34
CA GLU A 694 4.77 14.19 4.72
C GLU A 694 5.28 15.26 5.69
N MET A 695 6.09 16.21 5.21
CA MET A 695 6.50 17.38 6.01
C MET A 695 5.38 18.43 6.17
N MET A 696 4.39 18.45 5.28
CA MET A 696 3.40 19.53 5.21
C MET A 696 2.65 19.75 6.54
N PRO A 697 2.16 18.71 7.26
CA PRO A 697 1.48 18.90 8.54
C PRO A 697 2.35 19.63 9.59
N ALA A 698 3.62 19.24 9.69
CA ALA A 698 4.57 19.90 10.59
C ALA A 698 4.81 21.36 10.18
N LEU A 699 5.01 21.63 8.89
CA LEU A 699 5.24 22.99 8.38
C LEU A 699 4.02 23.89 8.59
N HIS A 700 2.81 23.35 8.41
CA HIS A 700 1.56 24.04 8.69
C HIS A 700 1.46 24.43 10.17
N ASN A 701 1.70 23.48 11.09
CA ASN A 701 1.66 23.73 12.53
C ASN A 701 2.65 24.85 12.95
N TYR A 702 3.88 24.86 12.40
CA TYR A 702 4.86 25.92 12.67
C TYR A 702 4.36 27.33 12.31
N ILE A 703 3.42 27.44 11.36
CA ILE A 703 2.86 28.71 10.89
C ILE A 703 1.60 29.07 11.68
N THR A 704 0.72 28.10 11.93
CA THR A 704 -0.63 28.34 12.44
C THR A 704 -0.71 28.36 13.97
N VAL A 705 0.09 27.54 14.67
CA VAL A 705 0.01 27.37 16.14
C VAL A 705 0.67 28.51 16.91
N ASP A 706 1.87 28.96 16.51
CA ASP A 706 2.57 30.11 17.10
C ASP A 706 3.10 31.07 16.02
N THR A 707 2.16 31.70 15.32
CA THR A 707 2.45 32.67 14.24
C THR A 707 3.34 33.83 14.72
N GLU A 708 3.17 34.30 15.97
CA GLU A 708 3.99 35.39 16.50
C GLU A 708 5.46 34.98 16.64
N ALA A 709 5.73 33.79 17.20
CA ALA A 709 7.09 33.28 17.28
C ALA A 709 7.67 32.97 15.89
N PHE A 710 6.87 32.42 14.96
CA PHE A 710 7.30 32.20 13.58
C PHE A 710 7.80 33.50 12.93
N LEU A 711 7.02 34.58 13.06
CA LEU A 711 7.34 35.90 12.49
C LEU A 711 8.46 36.64 13.22
N SER A 712 8.82 36.23 14.45
CA SER A 712 9.85 36.89 15.25
C SER A 712 11.27 36.77 14.66
N ASP A 713 11.54 35.72 13.87
CA ASP A 713 12.80 35.51 13.16
C ASP A 713 12.56 35.51 11.64
N PRO A 714 13.00 36.56 10.92
CA PRO A 714 12.87 36.64 9.47
C PRO A 714 13.50 35.47 8.71
N ASN A 715 14.49 34.79 9.29
CA ASN A 715 15.13 33.64 8.64
C ASN A 715 14.17 32.46 8.49
N ARG A 716 13.17 32.31 9.37
CA ARG A 716 12.18 31.23 9.31
C ARG A 716 11.28 31.37 8.10
N VAL A 717 10.79 32.58 7.85
CA VAL A 717 10.00 32.92 6.65
C VAL A 717 10.83 32.69 5.39
N LEU A 718 12.09 33.15 5.38
CA LEU A 718 12.98 32.97 4.22
C LEU A 718 13.32 31.51 3.94
N ALA A 719 13.55 30.71 4.99
CA ALA A 719 13.81 29.28 4.88
C ALA A 719 12.62 28.57 4.22
N LEU A 720 11.40 28.85 4.69
CA LEU A 720 10.18 28.26 4.13
C LEU A 720 9.94 28.69 2.67
N CYS A 721 10.13 29.97 2.35
CA CYS A 721 10.07 30.45 0.97
C CYS A 721 11.08 29.75 0.05
N SER A 722 12.27 29.42 0.56
CA SER A 722 13.29 28.69 -0.18
C SER A 722 12.87 27.24 -0.44
N VAL A 723 12.28 26.57 0.56
CA VAL A 723 11.71 25.22 0.43
C VAL A 723 10.60 25.18 -0.62
N ILE A 724 9.60 26.06 -0.51
CA ILE A 724 8.49 26.18 -1.47
C ILE A 724 9.02 26.44 -2.89
N LYS A 725 10.02 27.33 -3.01
CA LYS A 725 10.67 27.61 -4.28
C LYS A 725 11.35 26.39 -4.87
N LYS A 726 12.00 25.56 -4.03
CA LYS A 726 12.68 24.35 -4.48
C LYS A 726 11.67 23.34 -5.04
N VAL A 727 10.56 23.09 -4.34
CA VAL A 727 9.49 22.19 -4.78
C VAL A 727 8.85 22.67 -6.09
N LEU A 728 8.37 23.91 -6.14
CA LEU A 728 7.65 24.42 -7.32
C LEU A 728 8.53 24.63 -8.56
N LEU A 729 9.85 24.80 -8.40
CA LEU A 729 10.78 24.97 -9.53
C LEU A 729 11.55 23.68 -9.86
N ASP A 730 11.26 22.58 -9.16
CA ASP A 730 11.86 21.31 -9.53
C ASP A 730 11.31 20.87 -10.89
N GLU A 731 12.20 20.60 -11.82
CA GLU A 731 11.85 20.13 -13.17
C GLU A 731 12.02 18.59 -13.27
N SER A 732 12.47 17.94 -12.19
CA SER A 732 12.54 16.49 -12.13
C SER A 732 11.14 15.87 -11.98
N GLU A 733 10.90 14.75 -12.66
CA GLU A 733 9.66 13.98 -12.50
C GLU A 733 9.48 13.36 -11.10
N THR A 734 10.46 13.51 -10.19
CA THR A 734 10.48 12.83 -8.89
C THR A 734 9.63 13.51 -7.82
N VAL A 735 9.32 14.81 -7.93
CA VAL A 735 8.53 15.56 -6.93
C VAL A 735 7.02 15.38 -7.14
N GLY A 736 6.59 15.17 -8.39
CA GLY A 736 5.18 14.99 -8.75
C GLY A 736 4.31 16.26 -8.60
N GLU A 737 3.12 16.26 -9.20
CA GLU A 737 2.18 17.40 -9.08
C GLU A 737 1.56 17.49 -7.67
N ASP A 738 1.54 16.41 -6.90
CA ASP A 738 0.98 16.39 -5.55
C ASP A 738 1.78 17.25 -4.55
N ALA A 739 3.11 17.11 -4.51
CA ALA A 739 3.95 17.98 -3.69
C ALA A 739 3.85 19.45 -4.12
N GLU A 740 3.66 19.72 -5.41
CA GLU A 740 3.42 21.08 -5.92
C GLU A 740 2.07 21.65 -5.45
N CYS A 741 1.02 20.82 -5.37
CA CYS A 741 -0.27 21.19 -4.79
C CYS A 741 -0.10 21.61 -3.32
N HIS A 742 0.60 20.80 -2.53
CA HIS A 742 0.91 21.09 -1.12
C HIS A 742 1.74 22.38 -0.97
N ALA A 743 2.70 22.61 -1.87
CA ALA A 743 3.51 23.83 -1.86
C ALA A 743 2.67 25.07 -2.17
N ALA A 744 1.74 24.98 -3.14
CA ALA A 744 0.78 26.05 -3.42
C ALA A 744 -0.16 26.30 -2.23
N LYS A 745 -0.69 25.25 -1.59
CA LYS A 745 -1.50 25.36 -0.37
C LYS A 745 -0.73 26.06 0.76
N LEU A 746 0.54 25.73 0.95
CA LEU A 746 1.39 26.36 1.95
C LEU A 746 1.60 27.87 1.70
N ILE A 747 1.70 28.29 0.43
CA ILE A 747 1.72 29.71 0.07
C ILE A 747 0.42 30.40 0.49
N GLU A 748 -0.73 29.78 0.21
CA GLU A 748 -2.04 30.30 0.61
C GLU A 748 -2.11 30.48 2.14
N VAL A 749 -1.73 29.44 2.89
CA VAL A 749 -1.69 29.47 4.37
C VAL A 749 -0.83 30.64 4.86
N LEU A 750 0.37 30.84 4.29
CA LEU A 750 1.23 31.97 4.64
C LEU A 750 0.56 33.32 4.41
N ILE A 751 -0.10 33.51 3.26
CA ILE A 751 -0.78 34.77 2.92
C ILE A 751 -1.93 35.06 3.89
N LEU A 752 -2.76 34.06 4.18
CA LEU A 752 -3.97 34.23 4.99
C LEU A 752 -3.68 34.30 6.49
N GLN A 753 -2.70 33.54 6.98
CA GLN A 753 -2.26 33.53 8.38
C GLN A 753 -1.42 34.76 8.72
N CYS A 754 -0.33 35.00 7.99
CA CYS A 754 0.66 36.03 8.33
C CYS A 754 0.29 37.43 7.83
N ARG A 755 -0.58 37.52 6.81
CA ARG A 755 -1.16 38.78 6.31
C ARG A 755 -0.10 39.84 5.99
N HIS A 756 -0.25 41.04 6.54
CA HIS A 756 0.62 42.20 6.29
C HIS A 756 2.05 42.04 6.84
N ASN A 757 2.31 41.03 7.68
CA ASN A 757 3.63 40.83 8.28
C ASN A 757 4.66 40.23 7.31
N ILE A 758 4.22 39.70 6.17
CA ILE A 758 5.07 39.07 5.14
C ILE A 758 5.04 39.79 3.78
N GLN A 759 4.62 41.06 3.76
CA GLN A 759 4.39 41.81 2.52
C GLN A 759 5.62 41.95 1.60
N ASN A 760 6.83 41.82 2.16
CA ASN A 760 8.10 41.80 1.42
C ASN A 760 8.33 40.52 0.60
N VAL A 761 7.72 39.39 0.97
CA VAL A 761 7.90 38.10 0.28
C VAL A 761 6.72 37.70 -0.60
N ILE A 762 5.51 38.23 -0.34
CA ILE A 762 4.31 37.96 -1.15
C ILE A 762 4.55 38.08 -2.67
N PRO A 763 5.22 39.14 -3.19
CA PRO A 763 5.48 39.24 -4.64
C PRO A 763 6.29 38.07 -5.21
N SER A 764 7.25 37.55 -4.45
CA SER A 764 8.05 36.40 -4.89
C SER A 764 7.23 35.12 -4.89
N LEU A 765 6.37 34.91 -3.89
CA LEU A 765 5.51 33.72 -3.80
C LEU A 765 4.45 33.70 -4.89
N LEU A 766 3.83 34.85 -5.18
CA LEU A 766 2.91 35.00 -6.31
C LEU A 766 3.58 34.69 -7.65
N GLN A 767 4.83 35.14 -7.84
CA GLN A 767 5.56 34.84 -9.06
C GLN A 767 5.79 33.34 -9.24
N LEU A 768 6.06 32.58 -8.16
CA LEU A 768 6.21 31.12 -8.24
C LEU A 768 4.93 30.42 -8.71
N ALA A 769 3.78 30.78 -8.15
CA ALA A 769 2.48 30.22 -8.56
C ALA A 769 2.14 30.58 -10.02
N LEU A 770 2.42 31.83 -10.44
CA LEU A 770 2.22 32.26 -11.83
C LEU A 770 3.17 31.55 -12.81
N ASP A 771 4.44 31.37 -12.44
CA ASP A 771 5.42 30.66 -13.25
C ASP A 771 5.03 29.17 -13.38
N ARG A 772 4.47 28.55 -12.33
CA ARG A 772 3.93 27.19 -12.41
C ARG A 772 2.70 27.09 -13.30
N LEU A 773 1.76 28.03 -13.21
CA LEU A 773 0.59 28.12 -14.12
C LEU A 773 0.97 28.29 -15.59
N SER A 774 2.15 28.83 -15.88
CA SER A 774 2.65 29.01 -17.25
C SER A 774 3.24 27.73 -17.87
N ARG A 775 3.54 26.72 -17.04
CA ARG A 775 4.00 25.39 -17.46
C ARG A 775 2.81 24.46 -17.70
N GLN A 776 3.05 23.35 -18.39
CA GLN A 776 2.01 22.32 -18.58
C GLN A 776 1.62 21.75 -17.21
N ILE A 777 0.31 21.65 -16.95
CA ILE A 777 -0.26 21.09 -15.73
C ILE A 777 -1.18 19.95 -16.14
N LYS A 778 -0.96 18.75 -15.59
CA LYS A 778 -1.72 17.54 -15.88
C LYS A 778 -3.03 17.52 -15.10
N THR A 779 -2.98 17.79 -13.80
CA THR A 779 -4.12 17.71 -12.86
C THR A 779 -4.92 19.01 -12.77
N SER A 780 -6.24 18.90 -12.62
CA SER A 780 -7.10 20.06 -12.34
C SER A 780 -6.85 20.64 -10.94
N GLU A 781 -6.45 19.82 -9.97
CA GLU A 781 -6.18 20.21 -8.60
C GLU A 781 -5.01 21.19 -8.49
N LEU A 782 -3.84 20.87 -9.08
CA LEU A 782 -2.68 21.77 -9.07
C LEU A 782 -2.99 23.12 -9.72
N ARG A 783 -3.73 23.09 -10.83
CA ARG A 783 -4.18 24.31 -11.52
C ARG A 783 -5.03 25.16 -10.59
N THR A 784 -6.00 24.54 -9.92
CA THR A 784 -6.91 25.20 -8.97
C THR A 784 -6.13 25.78 -7.80
N MET A 785 -5.20 25.03 -7.19
CA MET A 785 -4.37 25.50 -6.09
C MET A 785 -3.48 26.69 -6.47
N CYS A 786 -2.85 26.66 -7.64
CA CYS A 786 -2.05 27.81 -8.10
C CYS A 786 -2.91 29.05 -8.39
N LEU A 787 -4.13 28.89 -8.91
CA LEU A 787 -5.09 29.99 -9.05
C LEU A 787 -5.47 30.53 -7.68
N GLN A 788 -5.77 29.64 -6.73
CA GLN A 788 -6.21 29.94 -5.38
C GLN A 788 -5.20 30.79 -4.60
N VAL A 789 -3.89 30.53 -4.74
CA VAL A 789 -2.82 31.40 -4.19
C VAL A 789 -2.99 32.87 -4.59
N VAL A 790 -3.25 33.12 -5.88
CA VAL A 790 -3.43 34.48 -6.40
C VAL A 790 -4.76 35.07 -5.94
N VAL A 791 -5.81 34.25 -5.85
CA VAL A 791 -7.14 34.64 -5.35
C VAL A 791 -7.09 35.04 -3.87
N ALA A 792 -6.42 34.26 -3.03
CA ALA A 792 -6.18 34.57 -1.61
C ALA A 792 -5.43 35.90 -1.46
N SER A 793 -4.43 36.15 -2.32
CA SER A 793 -3.73 37.43 -2.35
C SER A 793 -4.60 38.60 -2.82
N PHE A 794 -5.52 38.40 -3.79
CA PHE A 794 -6.48 39.43 -4.19
C PHE A 794 -7.42 39.82 -3.05
N TYR A 795 -7.90 38.81 -2.31
CA TYR A 795 -8.71 39.04 -1.13
C TYR A 795 -7.95 39.82 -0.06
N HIS A 796 -6.65 39.54 0.12
CA HIS A 796 -5.83 40.21 1.13
C HIS A 796 -5.38 41.62 0.74
N ASP A 797 -4.71 41.78 -0.42
CA ASP A 797 -4.21 43.06 -0.93
C ASP A 797 -4.29 43.10 -2.47
N LEU A 798 -5.41 43.63 -2.96
CA LEU A 798 -5.67 43.86 -4.38
C LEU A 798 -4.61 44.77 -5.04
N GLY A 799 -4.11 45.78 -4.33
CA GLY A 799 -3.15 46.75 -4.88
C GLY A 799 -1.78 46.13 -5.12
N LEU A 800 -1.29 45.35 -4.16
CA LEU A 800 -0.05 44.59 -4.29
C LEU A 800 -0.19 43.52 -5.39
N THR A 801 -1.24 42.71 -5.34
CA THR A 801 -1.44 41.59 -6.27
C THR A 801 -1.49 42.07 -7.73
N THR A 802 -2.23 43.16 -8.00
CA THR A 802 -2.30 43.75 -9.35
C THR A 802 -0.97 44.32 -9.84
N SER A 803 -0.03 44.66 -8.95
CA SER A 803 1.31 45.12 -9.33
C SER A 803 2.26 43.99 -9.74
N VAL A 804 1.98 42.76 -9.31
CA VAL A 804 2.82 41.57 -9.54
C VAL A 804 2.32 40.77 -10.74
N VAL A 805 1.00 40.59 -10.89
CA VAL A 805 0.41 39.79 -11.96
C VAL A 805 0.64 40.45 -13.32
N SER A 806 1.56 39.88 -14.10
CA SER A 806 2.05 40.43 -15.39
C SER A 806 0.96 40.54 -16.47
N SER A 807 0.02 39.59 -16.50
CA SER A 807 -1.14 39.56 -17.41
C SER A 807 -2.44 39.32 -16.64
N LEU A 808 -2.90 40.37 -15.94
CA LEU A 808 -4.12 40.33 -15.14
C LEU A 808 -5.35 39.89 -15.96
N ASP A 809 -5.42 40.30 -17.23
CA ASP A 809 -6.53 39.97 -18.11
C ASP A 809 -6.56 38.48 -18.50
N ALA A 810 -5.40 37.85 -18.70
CA ALA A 810 -5.33 36.42 -19.00
C ALA A 810 -5.68 35.58 -17.77
N PHE A 811 -5.14 35.97 -16.61
CA PHE A 811 -5.43 35.31 -15.33
C PHE A 811 -6.94 35.32 -15.02
N ILE A 812 -7.61 36.47 -15.12
CA ILE A 812 -9.05 36.57 -14.83
C ILE A 812 -9.86 35.68 -15.77
N LYS A 813 -9.51 35.61 -17.06
CA LYS A 813 -10.21 34.74 -18.02
C LYS A 813 -10.06 33.27 -17.68
N GLN A 814 -8.85 32.83 -17.32
CA GLN A 814 -8.59 31.46 -16.90
C GLN A 814 -9.33 31.13 -15.60
N TRP A 815 -9.25 31.99 -14.60
CA TRP A 815 -9.95 31.79 -13.33
C TRP A 815 -11.48 31.68 -13.49
N ILE A 816 -12.10 32.50 -14.33
CA ILE A 816 -13.54 32.40 -14.62
C ILE A 816 -13.87 31.12 -15.41
N ALA A 817 -12.99 30.67 -16.30
CA ALA A 817 -13.17 29.43 -17.06
C ALA A 817 -13.09 28.19 -16.16
N ASP A 818 -12.19 28.18 -15.18
CA ASP A 818 -11.92 27.05 -14.29
C ASP A 818 -12.72 27.12 -12.97
N THR A 819 -13.76 27.95 -12.88
CA THR A 819 -14.53 28.12 -11.62
C THR A 819 -15.25 26.83 -11.18
N ASP A 820 -15.62 25.96 -12.11
CA ASP A 820 -16.24 24.66 -11.84
C ASP A 820 -15.28 23.62 -11.25
N CYS A 821 -13.97 23.88 -11.29
CA CYS A 821 -12.92 23.04 -10.71
C CYS A 821 -12.67 23.32 -9.21
N PHE A 822 -13.29 24.35 -8.62
CA PHE A 822 -13.21 24.62 -7.19
C PHE A 822 -14.21 23.73 -6.44
N LEU A 823 -13.70 22.62 -5.88
CA LEU A 823 -14.53 21.55 -5.31
C LEU A 823 -14.61 21.60 -3.77
N GLY A 824 -13.58 22.09 -3.06
CA GLY A 824 -13.61 22.18 -1.60
C GLY A 824 -14.54 23.25 -1.04
N LEU A 825 -14.97 23.11 0.22
CA LEU A 825 -15.68 24.16 0.97
C LEU A 825 -14.83 25.44 1.06
N HIS A 826 -13.57 25.30 1.46
CA HIS A 826 -12.62 26.40 1.59
C HIS A 826 -12.33 27.03 0.22
N ASP A 827 -12.06 26.20 -0.79
CA ASP A 827 -11.72 26.62 -2.15
C ASP A 827 -12.80 27.53 -2.74
N ARG A 828 -14.07 27.12 -2.59
CA ARG A 828 -15.22 27.89 -3.05
C ARG A 828 -15.39 29.18 -2.25
N LYS A 829 -15.17 29.13 -0.93
CA LYS A 829 -15.24 30.31 -0.06
C LYS A 829 -14.21 31.36 -0.47
N ILE A 830 -12.95 30.97 -0.64
CA ILE A 830 -11.87 31.84 -1.13
C ILE A 830 -12.19 32.40 -2.51
N CYS A 831 -12.66 31.56 -3.43
CA CYS A 831 -13.04 31.99 -4.77
C CYS A 831 -14.13 33.07 -4.75
N VAL A 832 -15.19 32.89 -3.94
CA VAL A 832 -16.25 33.90 -3.76
C VAL A 832 -15.69 35.20 -3.19
N LEU A 833 -14.86 35.12 -2.14
CA LEU A 833 -14.28 36.29 -1.48
C LEU A 833 -13.34 37.06 -2.41
N GLY A 834 -12.51 36.37 -3.19
CA GLY A 834 -11.64 36.98 -4.19
C GLY A 834 -12.42 37.66 -5.31
N LEU A 835 -13.48 37.03 -5.84
CA LEU A 835 -14.34 37.64 -6.87
C LEU A 835 -15.04 38.88 -6.33
N CYS A 836 -15.49 38.85 -5.07
CA CYS A 836 -16.07 40.00 -4.38
C CYS A 836 -15.06 41.15 -4.25
N ALA A 837 -13.81 40.86 -3.87
CA ALA A 837 -12.74 41.86 -3.80
C ALA A 837 -12.46 42.49 -5.18
N LEU A 838 -12.42 41.67 -6.24
CA LEU A 838 -12.19 42.14 -7.61
C LEU A 838 -13.34 43.01 -8.13
N LEU A 839 -14.59 42.66 -7.81
CA LEU A 839 -15.79 43.42 -8.18
C LEU A 839 -15.82 44.82 -7.55
N GLN A 840 -15.25 44.97 -6.35
CA GLN A 840 -15.12 46.25 -5.65
C GLN A 840 -13.90 47.08 -6.11
N SER A 841 -13.07 46.56 -7.01
CA SER A 841 -11.87 47.26 -7.48
C SER A 841 -12.19 48.63 -8.08
N PRO A 842 -11.50 49.71 -7.64
CA PRO A 842 -11.67 51.03 -8.24
C PRO A 842 -11.14 51.10 -9.68
N ASN A 843 -10.18 50.25 -10.05
CA ASN A 843 -9.59 50.15 -11.38
C ASN A 843 -9.96 48.79 -11.99
N ARG A 844 -11.08 48.74 -12.72
CA ARG A 844 -11.58 47.48 -13.32
C ARG A 844 -10.70 47.04 -14.49
N PRO A 845 -10.16 45.81 -14.46
CA PRO A 845 -9.46 45.22 -15.61
C PRO A 845 -10.38 45.05 -16.82
N SER A 846 -9.83 45.09 -18.03
CA SER A 846 -10.61 44.90 -19.27
C SER A 846 -11.25 43.51 -19.32
N ALA A 847 -10.54 42.48 -18.86
CA ALA A 847 -11.07 41.12 -18.82
C ALA A 847 -12.33 40.99 -17.96
N LEU A 848 -12.47 41.78 -16.88
CA LEU A 848 -13.67 41.76 -16.04
C LEU A 848 -14.89 42.26 -16.81
N GLN A 849 -14.71 43.24 -17.71
CA GLN A 849 -15.79 43.73 -18.57
C GLN A 849 -16.14 42.70 -19.66
N GLU A 850 -15.13 42.04 -20.23
CA GLU A 850 -15.32 40.99 -21.24
C GLU A 850 -16.07 39.78 -20.68
N CYS A 851 -15.69 39.32 -19.48
CA CYS A 851 -16.29 38.18 -18.78
C CYS A 851 -17.52 38.56 -17.94
N SER A 852 -18.02 39.80 -18.05
CA SER A 852 -19.12 40.32 -17.21
C SER A 852 -20.40 39.48 -17.23
N LYS A 853 -20.61 38.70 -18.30
CA LYS A 853 -21.74 37.80 -18.48
C LYS A 853 -21.61 36.49 -17.67
N GLU A 854 -20.39 36.11 -17.31
CA GLU A 854 -20.05 34.82 -16.70
C GLU A 854 -19.84 34.95 -15.18
N ILE A 855 -19.45 36.13 -14.68
CA ILE A 855 -19.13 36.36 -13.25
C ILE A 855 -20.27 35.97 -12.29
N LEU A 856 -21.49 36.50 -12.49
CA LEU A 856 -22.61 36.17 -11.58
C LEU A 856 -23.06 34.71 -11.72
N PRO A 857 -23.14 34.12 -12.92
CA PRO A 857 -23.31 32.67 -13.07
C PRO A 857 -22.25 31.84 -12.32
N SER A 858 -20.97 32.19 -12.42
CA SER A 858 -19.88 31.54 -11.69
C SER A 858 -20.05 31.64 -10.18
N LEU A 859 -20.44 32.81 -9.66
CA LEU A 859 -20.75 32.98 -8.24
C LEU A 859 -21.95 32.14 -7.77
N ILE A 860 -23.00 32.02 -8.59
CA ILE A 860 -24.15 31.16 -8.28
C ILE A 860 -23.70 29.69 -8.19
N LEU A 861 -22.89 29.22 -9.14
CA LEU A 861 -22.33 27.87 -9.11
C LEU A 861 -21.55 27.59 -7.82
N LEU A 862 -20.67 28.52 -7.42
CA LEU A 862 -19.91 28.42 -6.18
C LEU A 862 -20.81 28.38 -4.94
N PHE A 863 -21.85 29.21 -4.89
CA PHE A 863 -22.80 29.24 -3.76
C PHE A 863 -23.70 27.99 -3.68
N ASP A 864 -24.04 27.38 -4.82
CA ASP A 864 -24.75 26.11 -4.86
C ASP A 864 -23.85 24.95 -4.38
N GLY A 865 -22.55 24.98 -4.74
CA GLY A 865 -21.52 24.10 -4.18
C GLY A 865 -21.37 24.28 -2.66
N LEU A 866 -21.13 25.51 -2.20
CA LEU A 866 -21.01 25.84 -0.76
C LEU A 866 -22.22 25.37 0.04
N LYS A 867 -23.43 25.56 -0.47
CA LYS A 867 -24.65 25.12 0.21
C LYS A 867 -24.68 23.60 0.42
N ARG A 868 -24.16 22.82 -0.54
CA ARG A 868 -24.03 21.36 -0.43
C ARG A 868 -22.92 20.98 0.55
N ALA A 869 -21.75 21.60 0.43
CA ALA A 869 -20.61 21.35 1.31
C ALA A 869 -20.94 21.66 2.79
N TYR A 870 -21.56 22.81 3.08
CA TYR A 870 -22.02 23.12 4.45
C TYR A 870 -23.09 22.16 4.98
N ALA A 871 -23.91 21.56 4.11
CA ALA A 871 -24.88 20.57 4.52
C ALA A 871 -24.22 19.22 4.84
N SER A 872 -23.20 18.82 4.07
CA SER A 872 -22.37 17.63 4.35
C SER A 872 -21.66 17.78 5.69
N LYS A 873 -20.90 18.87 5.88
CA LYS A 873 -20.19 19.15 7.14
C LYS A 873 -21.11 19.18 8.36
N ALA A 874 -22.36 19.64 8.19
CA ALA A 874 -23.35 19.65 9.26
C ALA A 874 -23.94 18.26 9.58
N LEU A 875 -23.96 17.35 8.61
CA LEU A 875 -24.35 15.95 8.80
C LEU A 875 -23.20 15.17 9.46
N GLU A 876 -21.96 15.32 8.99
CA GLU A 876 -20.77 14.70 9.61
C GLU A 876 -20.60 15.12 11.08
N ASN A 877 -20.78 16.40 11.38
CA ASN A 877 -20.76 16.89 12.76
C ASN A 877 -21.96 16.39 13.61
N ALA A 878 -23.06 15.96 12.99
CA ALA A 878 -24.20 15.41 13.70
C ALA A 878 -24.06 13.89 13.92
N ASP A 879 -23.40 13.20 12.99
CA ASP A 879 -23.12 11.76 13.08
C ASP A 879 -22.02 11.50 14.12
N SER A 880 -20.97 12.33 14.19
CA SER A 880 -19.91 12.23 15.22
C SER A 880 -20.40 12.46 16.66
N ASP A 881 -21.52 13.18 16.83
CA ASP A 881 -22.23 13.32 18.12
C ASP A 881 -23.19 12.13 18.41
N SER A 882 -23.39 11.22 17.45
CA SER A 882 -24.35 10.09 17.51
C SER A 882 -23.73 8.69 17.49
N ASP A 883 -22.41 8.58 17.26
CA ASP A 883 -21.62 7.34 17.12
C ASP A 883 -21.51 6.45 18.39
N GLU A 884 -22.42 6.58 19.37
CA GLU A 884 -22.55 5.55 20.41
C GLU A 884 -23.38 4.33 19.96
N GLU A 885 -24.09 4.36 18.83
CA GLU A 885 -24.93 3.23 18.40
C GLU A 885 -25.15 3.14 16.87
N GLU A 886 -24.19 2.66 16.06
CA GLU A 886 -24.48 1.94 14.80
C GLU A 886 -23.20 1.45 14.10
N ASP A 887 -22.76 0.23 14.42
CA ASP A 887 -21.71 -0.46 13.67
C ASP A 887 -21.98 -1.98 13.73
N ASP A 888 -22.95 -2.46 12.94
CA ASP A 888 -23.21 -3.91 12.86
C ASP A 888 -24.09 -4.34 11.66
N GLU A 889 -23.96 -3.76 10.45
CA GLU A 889 -24.80 -4.24 9.33
C GLU A 889 -24.24 -4.06 7.90
N GLU A 890 -22.98 -4.44 7.63
CA GLU A 890 -22.51 -4.54 6.23
C GLU A 890 -21.60 -5.75 5.94
N TYR A 891 -22.02 -6.98 6.27
CA TYR A 891 -21.29 -8.20 5.84
C TYR A 891 -22.15 -9.46 5.64
N CYS A 892 -23.47 -9.34 5.41
CA CYS A 892 -24.40 -10.49 5.52
C CYS A 892 -25.15 -10.97 4.25
N GLU A 893 -24.83 -10.54 3.03
CA GLU A 893 -25.51 -11.08 1.82
C GLU A 893 -24.62 -11.96 0.93
N ILE A 894 -24.06 -13.06 1.44
CA ILE A 894 -23.57 -14.19 0.60
C ILE A 894 -23.86 -15.56 1.25
N GLU A 895 -24.97 -15.69 1.97
CA GLU A 895 -25.37 -16.96 2.61
C GLU A 895 -26.58 -17.62 1.95
N GLU A 896 -26.70 -17.61 0.61
CA GLU A 896 -27.74 -18.42 -0.04
C GLU A 896 -27.43 -18.87 -1.49
N VAL A 897 -26.21 -19.32 -1.78
CA VAL A 897 -25.97 -20.04 -3.06
C VAL A 897 -25.13 -21.29 -2.81
N LEU A 898 -25.81 -22.45 -2.90
CA LEU A 898 -25.41 -23.69 -3.57
C LEU A 898 -26.33 -24.84 -3.11
N GLU A 899 -27.55 -24.86 -3.65
CA GLU A 899 -28.48 -26.01 -3.54
C GLU A 899 -28.55 -26.89 -4.80
N SER A 900 -27.69 -26.68 -5.80
CA SER A 900 -27.67 -27.53 -6.99
C SER A 900 -26.24 -27.99 -7.34
N ASP A 901 -26.12 -29.22 -7.85
CA ASP A 901 -24.86 -29.81 -8.35
C ASP A 901 -24.43 -29.22 -9.71
N GLU A 902 -24.97 -28.06 -10.10
CA GLU A 902 -24.64 -27.31 -11.32
C GLU A 902 -23.93 -26.00 -10.95
N ASP A 903 -22.80 -25.74 -11.61
CA ASP A 903 -21.91 -24.57 -11.40
C ASP A 903 -22.56 -23.29 -12.00
N ASP A 904 -23.71 -22.85 -11.46
CA ASP A 904 -24.34 -21.57 -11.81
C ASP A 904 -23.90 -20.51 -10.78
N ILE A 905 -23.08 -19.56 -11.24
CA ILE A 905 -22.58 -18.42 -10.45
C ILE A 905 -23.53 -17.24 -10.69
N ASP A 906 -23.81 -16.51 -9.61
CA ASP A 906 -24.78 -15.42 -9.52
C ASP A 906 -24.35 -14.18 -10.34
N ASP A 907 -25.05 -13.92 -11.45
CA ASP A 907 -24.91 -12.74 -12.29
C ASP A 907 -25.55 -11.47 -11.64
N ALA A 908 -26.22 -11.57 -10.49
CA ALA A 908 -27.04 -10.48 -9.93
C ALA A 908 -26.24 -9.35 -9.24
N GLY A 909 -25.06 -9.63 -8.69
CA GLY A 909 -24.21 -8.60 -8.05
C GLY A 909 -23.63 -7.60 -9.06
N GLN A 910 -23.29 -8.08 -10.27
CA GLN A 910 -22.76 -7.23 -11.34
C GLN A 910 -23.86 -6.33 -11.94
N ASP A 911 -25.09 -6.85 -12.06
CA ASP A 911 -26.25 -6.10 -12.55
C ASP A 911 -26.69 -4.99 -11.57
N TYR A 912 -26.44 -5.14 -10.27
CA TYR A 912 -26.69 -4.11 -9.26
C TYR A 912 -25.70 -2.95 -9.35
N LEU A 913 -24.41 -3.25 -9.51
CA LEU A 913 -23.36 -2.23 -9.74
C LEU A 913 -23.57 -1.50 -11.07
N ASP A 914 -23.90 -2.21 -12.15
CA ASP A 914 -24.24 -1.62 -13.46
C ASP A 914 -25.54 -0.78 -13.39
N ALA A 915 -26.47 -1.11 -12.50
CA ALA A 915 -27.69 -0.33 -12.25
C ALA A 915 -27.46 0.92 -11.37
N LEU A 916 -26.48 0.87 -10.46
CA LEU A 916 -26.04 1.98 -9.64
C LEU A 916 -25.29 3.02 -10.50
N ASP A 917 -24.36 2.57 -11.35
CA ASP A 917 -23.63 3.39 -12.32
C ASP A 917 -24.57 4.11 -13.31
N ARG A 918 -25.65 3.43 -13.76
CA ARG A 918 -26.71 4.05 -14.58
C ARG A 918 -27.55 5.09 -13.84
N LYS A 919 -27.74 4.95 -12.52
CA LYS A 919 -28.46 5.95 -11.72
C LYS A 919 -27.61 7.19 -11.47
N ILE A 920 -26.32 7.02 -11.22
CA ILE A 920 -25.36 8.12 -11.01
C ILE A 920 -25.22 8.96 -12.30
N LYS A 921 -25.08 8.31 -13.46
CA LYS A 921 -25.03 8.98 -14.78
C LYS A 921 -26.35 9.66 -15.20
N SER A 922 -27.46 9.43 -14.49
CA SER A 922 -28.78 9.98 -14.83
C SER A 922 -29.09 11.35 -14.21
N ALA A 923 -28.31 11.79 -13.21
CA ALA A 923 -28.42 13.12 -12.59
C ALA A 923 -27.57 14.15 -13.35
N LYS A 924 -28.02 14.56 -14.55
CA LYS A 924 -27.37 15.65 -15.29
C LYS A 924 -27.56 16.99 -14.59
N ALA A 925 -26.45 17.66 -14.25
CA ALA A 925 -26.43 19.09 -13.97
C ALA A 925 -26.93 19.89 -15.19
N PRO A 926 -27.48 21.12 -15.04
CA PRO A 926 -28.07 21.88 -16.14
C PRO A 926 -27.05 22.56 -17.08
N PHE A 927 -25.75 22.29 -16.92
CA PHE A 927 -24.67 22.98 -17.64
C PHE A 927 -23.83 21.97 -18.45
N ASP A 928 -23.54 22.33 -19.71
CA ASP A 928 -22.60 21.61 -20.56
C ASP A 928 -21.16 21.85 -20.08
N ILE A 929 -20.53 20.79 -19.58
CA ILE A 929 -19.09 20.70 -19.26
C ILE A 929 -18.30 20.89 -20.56
N LYS A 930 -17.31 21.81 -20.56
CA LYS A 930 -16.62 22.27 -21.79
C LYS A 930 -15.14 21.93 -21.89
N THR A 931 -14.57 21.21 -20.93
CA THR A 931 -13.14 20.90 -20.91
C THR A 931 -12.87 19.57 -21.60
N GLU A 932 -12.19 19.63 -22.75
CA GLU A 932 -11.53 18.46 -23.37
C GLU A 932 -10.27 18.18 -22.54
N ILE A 933 -10.31 17.13 -21.72
CA ILE A 933 -9.14 16.52 -21.10
C ILE A 933 -8.35 15.87 -22.23
N VAL A 934 -7.04 16.10 -22.28
CA VAL A 934 -6.15 15.33 -23.13
C VAL A 934 -5.90 14.03 -22.38
N ASP A 935 -6.64 12.98 -22.75
CA ASP A 935 -6.39 11.61 -22.29
C ASP A 935 -5.02 11.17 -22.81
N GLU A 936 -3.98 11.32 -21.98
CA GLU A 936 -2.78 10.49 -22.11
C GLU A 936 -2.96 9.29 -21.17
N ASP A 937 -3.01 8.11 -21.77
CA ASP A 937 -3.17 6.81 -21.13
C ASP A 937 -2.13 6.59 -20.00
N ASP A 938 -2.61 6.00 -18.90
CA ASP A 938 -1.93 5.38 -17.75
C ASP A 938 -1.54 6.30 -16.56
N GLU A 939 -2.36 6.28 -15.50
CA GLU A 939 -1.98 5.86 -14.13
C GLU A 939 -3.27 5.68 -13.27
N ASP A 940 -3.36 4.52 -12.63
CA ASP A 940 -4.30 4.04 -11.59
C ASP A 940 -5.82 3.93 -11.88
N ASP A 941 -6.27 2.66 -12.02
CA ASP A 941 -7.65 2.19 -11.84
C ASP A 941 -8.02 2.30 -10.35
N ASP A 942 -8.26 3.53 -9.87
CA ASP A 942 -8.96 3.84 -8.60
C ASP A 942 -10.02 4.95 -8.83
N GLU A 943 -10.68 4.96 -9.99
CA GLU A 943 -11.81 5.88 -10.27
C GLU A 943 -13.11 5.55 -9.49
N ASP A 944 -13.05 4.69 -8.46
CA ASP A 944 -14.19 4.37 -7.60
C ASP A 944 -14.22 5.15 -6.26
N ASP A 945 -13.29 6.07 -5.99
CA ASP A 945 -13.21 6.80 -4.72
C ASP A 945 -13.76 8.24 -4.72
N PHE A 946 -14.51 8.65 -5.76
CA PHE A 946 -15.35 9.86 -5.65
C PHE A 946 -16.61 9.58 -4.81
N SER A 947 -16.37 9.24 -3.54
CA SER A 947 -17.33 9.27 -2.45
C SER A 947 -18.05 10.62 -2.42
N ALA A 948 -19.34 10.59 -2.11
CA ALA A 948 -20.20 11.76 -2.03
C ALA A 948 -19.97 12.58 -0.75
N GLY A 949 -18.72 12.98 -0.48
CA GLY A 949 -18.31 14.00 0.47
C GLY A 949 -17.35 14.96 -0.24
N GLU A 950 -17.81 16.19 -0.56
CA GLU A 950 -17.03 17.18 -1.34
C GLU A 950 -15.93 17.88 -0.48
N GLU A 951 -15.09 17.13 0.25
CA GLU A 951 -13.86 17.66 0.88
C GLU A 951 -12.65 17.23 0.05
N THR A 952 -11.76 18.19 -0.29
CA THR A 952 -10.49 17.88 -0.95
C THR A 952 -9.44 17.51 0.10
N ALA A 953 -8.46 16.66 -0.22
CA ALA A 953 -7.45 16.20 0.74
C ALA A 953 -6.68 17.37 1.41
N LEU A 954 -6.56 18.51 0.72
CA LEU A 954 -5.87 19.71 1.20
C LEU A 954 -6.72 20.57 2.16
N GLU A 955 -8.00 20.28 2.37
CA GLU A 955 -8.86 21.05 3.30
C GLU A 955 -8.48 20.82 4.77
N CYS A 956 -7.75 19.75 5.08
CA CYS A 956 -7.19 19.52 6.42
C CYS A 956 -6.22 20.64 6.85
N TYR A 957 -5.58 21.34 5.90
CA TYR A 957 -4.69 22.47 6.17
C TYR A 957 -5.46 23.77 6.36
N ALA A 958 -6.14 23.87 7.51
CA ALA A 958 -7.03 24.97 7.85
C ALA A 958 -6.33 26.34 7.89
N THR A 959 -7.09 27.38 7.57
CA THR A 959 -6.67 28.79 7.61
C THR A 959 -7.58 29.58 8.56
N PRO A 960 -7.28 30.86 8.88
CA PRO A 960 -8.17 31.68 9.69
C PRO A 960 -9.58 31.90 9.12
N LEU A 961 -9.82 31.53 7.85
CA LEU A 961 -11.14 31.61 7.23
C LEU A 961 -11.99 30.36 7.49
N ASP A 962 -11.39 29.27 7.96
CA ASP A 962 -12.05 27.99 8.17
C ASP A 962 -12.50 27.78 9.61
N ASP A 963 -11.99 28.62 10.53
CA ASP A 963 -12.38 28.67 11.93
C ASP A 963 -13.90 28.94 12.08
N ASP A 964 -14.57 28.13 12.89
CA ASP A 964 -16.01 28.26 13.20
C ASP A 964 -16.36 29.62 13.82
N GLU A 965 -15.38 30.28 14.46
CA GLU A 965 -15.51 31.62 15.02
C GLU A 965 -15.13 32.74 14.04
N CYS A 966 -14.83 32.41 12.78
CA CYS A 966 -14.44 33.39 11.78
C CYS A 966 -15.57 34.43 11.55
N PRO A 967 -15.29 35.74 11.71
CA PRO A 967 -16.31 36.78 11.51
C PRO A 967 -16.63 37.05 10.03
N ILE A 968 -15.92 36.39 9.11
CA ILE A 968 -16.01 36.59 7.67
C ILE A 968 -16.95 35.55 7.08
N ASP A 969 -18.11 35.99 6.62
CA ASP A 969 -19.10 35.16 5.92
C ASP A 969 -19.25 35.61 4.46
N GLU A 970 -19.05 34.67 3.55
CA GLU A 970 -19.04 34.86 2.10
C GLU A 970 -20.41 35.27 1.53
N TYR A 971 -21.53 34.81 2.13
CA TYR A 971 -22.88 35.19 1.72
C TYR A 971 -23.17 36.64 2.12
N ILE A 972 -22.77 37.04 3.34
CA ILE A 972 -22.93 38.41 3.83
C ILE A 972 -22.08 39.37 2.98
N ILE A 973 -20.81 39.04 2.74
CA ILE A 973 -19.90 39.88 1.95
C ILE A 973 -20.42 40.03 0.53
N PHE A 974 -20.82 38.94 -0.15
CA PHE A 974 -21.37 39.03 -1.50
C PHE A 974 -22.60 39.94 -1.58
N LYS A 975 -23.53 39.82 -0.62
CA LYS A 975 -24.70 40.69 -0.56
C LYS A 975 -24.32 42.16 -0.39
N GLU A 976 -23.40 42.47 0.53
CA GLU A 976 -22.94 43.84 0.76
C GLU A 976 -22.21 44.41 -0.46
N VAL A 977 -21.36 43.62 -1.12
CA VAL A 977 -20.69 43.99 -2.39
C VAL A 977 -21.73 44.37 -3.44
N LEU A 978 -22.72 43.51 -3.66
CA LEU A 978 -23.68 43.68 -4.75
C LEU A 978 -24.64 44.87 -4.50
N LEU A 979 -25.03 45.12 -3.24
CA LEU A 979 -25.79 46.31 -2.84
C LEU A 979 -24.95 47.60 -2.96
N ASN A 980 -23.68 47.56 -2.57
CA ASN A 980 -22.78 48.69 -2.73
C ASN A 980 -22.58 49.04 -4.21
N LEU A 981 -22.43 48.05 -5.09
CA LEU A 981 -22.40 48.26 -6.53
C LEU A 981 -23.70 48.89 -7.04
N GLN A 982 -24.86 48.43 -6.57
CA GLN A 982 -26.14 49.02 -6.96
C GLN A 982 -26.24 50.52 -6.62
N HIS A 983 -25.67 50.93 -5.47
CA HIS A 983 -25.71 52.32 -5.00
C HIS A 983 -24.63 53.21 -5.61
N PHE A 984 -23.40 52.73 -5.70
CA PHE A 984 -22.23 53.54 -6.08
C PHE A 984 -21.82 53.37 -7.55
N ASP A 985 -22.14 52.24 -8.20
CA ASP A 985 -21.91 52.01 -9.63
C ASP A 985 -23.08 51.28 -10.33
N PRO A 986 -24.21 51.98 -10.52
CA PRO A 986 -25.43 51.37 -11.07
C PRO A 986 -25.25 50.89 -12.53
N ALA A 987 -24.30 51.45 -13.28
CA ALA A 987 -24.00 51.03 -14.65
C ALA A 987 -23.31 49.65 -14.68
N TRP A 988 -22.36 49.43 -13.77
CA TRP A 988 -21.70 48.15 -13.61
C TRP A 988 -22.67 47.09 -13.07
N TYR A 989 -23.46 47.43 -12.05
CA TYR A 989 -24.50 46.56 -11.51
C TYR A 989 -25.49 46.09 -12.59
N ALA A 990 -25.96 47.00 -13.44
CA ALA A 990 -26.85 46.66 -14.54
C ALA A 990 -26.19 45.73 -15.58
N THR A 991 -24.89 45.86 -15.80
CA THR A 991 -24.14 45.01 -16.75
C THR A 991 -24.08 43.57 -16.26
N LEU A 992 -23.83 43.37 -14.96
CA LEU A 992 -23.78 42.05 -14.34
C LEU A 992 -25.18 41.39 -14.26
N THR A 993 -26.20 42.16 -13.89
CA THR A 993 -27.54 41.61 -13.56
C THR A 993 -28.49 41.46 -14.76
N ASN A 994 -28.36 42.27 -15.81
CA ASN A 994 -29.27 42.22 -16.96
C ASN A 994 -29.13 40.94 -17.78
N VAL A 995 -28.00 40.24 -17.68
CA VAL A 995 -27.69 39.03 -18.43
C VAL A 995 -28.31 37.77 -17.77
N LEU A 996 -28.70 37.87 -16.50
CA LEU A 996 -29.24 36.76 -15.74
C LEU A 996 -30.65 36.35 -16.21
N ASN A 997 -30.85 35.04 -16.36
CA ASN A 997 -32.17 34.44 -16.61
C ASN A 997 -33.05 34.45 -15.33
N GLU A 998 -34.33 34.08 -15.45
CA GLU A 998 -35.26 34.12 -14.31
C GLU A 998 -34.84 33.21 -13.15
N GLU A 999 -34.26 32.05 -13.45
CA GLU A 999 -33.79 31.08 -12.47
C GLU A 999 -32.57 31.60 -11.70
N GLN A 1000 -31.57 32.14 -12.39
CA GLN A 1000 -30.39 32.77 -11.80
C GLN A 1000 -30.75 33.97 -10.93
N ARG A 1001 -31.72 34.80 -11.35
CA ARG A 1001 -32.22 35.91 -10.52
C ARG A 1001 -32.85 35.40 -9.23
N LYS A 1002 -33.54 34.26 -9.28
CA LYS A 1002 -34.11 33.61 -8.11
C LYS A 1002 -32.99 33.08 -7.19
N SER A 1003 -31.97 32.41 -7.73
CA SER A 1003 -30.82 31.93 -6.95
C SER A 1003 -30.12 33.09 -6.22
N VAL A 1004 -29.90 34.24 -6.87
CA VAL A 1004 -29.32 35.43 -6.21
C VAL A 1004 -30.20 35.94 -5.07
N GLN A 1005 -31.54 35.92 -5.21
CA GLN A 1005 -32.45 36.28 -4.13
C GLN A 1005 -32.43 35.28 -2.97
N GLU A 1006 -32.30 33.99 -3.27
CA GLU A 1006 -32.15 32.93 -2.26
C GLU A 1006 -30.84 33.10 -1.48
N ILE A 1007 -29.72 33.38 -2.16
CA ILE A 1007 -28.42 33.71 -1.55
C ILE A 1007 -28.56 34.92 -0.62
N PHE A 1008 -29.27 35.98 -1.04
CA PHE A 1008 -29.51 37.17 -0.21
C PHE A 1008 -30.33 36.88 1.05
N THR A 1009 -31.30 35.98 0.93
CA THR A 1009 -32.14 35.56 2.05
C THR A 1009 -31.32 34.73 3.04
N LEU A 1010 -30.50 33.82 2.54
CA LEU A 1010 -29.59 33.03 3.37
C LEU A 1010 -28.54 33.91 4.06
N ALA A 1011 -28.02 34.93 3.38
CA ALA A 1011 -27.12 35.92 3.98
C ALA A 1011 -27.76 36.65 5.19
N ASP A 1012 -29.03 37.05 5.09
CA ASP A 1012 -29.76 37.66 6.21
C ASP A 1012 -29.93 36.69 7.37
N GLN A 1013 -30.32 35.45 7.08
CA GLN A 1013 -30.48 34.39 8.09
C GLN A 1013 -29.15 34.12 8.82
N ARG A 1014 -28.04 34.01 8.08
CA ARG A 1014 -26.70 33.82 8.65
C ARG A 1014 -26.26 35.00 9.50
N LYS A 1015 -26.55 36.24 9.06
CA LYS A 1015 -26.27 37.47 9.84
C LYS A 1015 -27.06 37.51 11.16
N GLU A 1016 -28.35 37.16 11.12
CA GLU A 1016 -29.19 37.07 12.33
C GLU A 1016 -28.75 35.94 13.27
N ALA A 1017 -28.32 34.80 12.71
CA ALA A 1017 -27.79 33.68 13.49
C ALA A 1017 -26.46 34.04 14.17
N ALA A 1018 -25.55 34.73 13.48
CA ALA A 1018 -24.29 35.21 14.05
C ALA A 1018 -24.53 36.21 15.20
N LEU A 1019 -25.43 37.18 15.01
CA LEU A 1019 -25.83 38.13 16.06
C LEU A 1019 -26.47 37.41 17.26
N SER A 1020 -27.29 36.38 17.01
CA SER A 1020 -27.91 35.57 18.06
C SER A 1020 -26.87 34.79 18.87
N ARG A 1021 -25.88 34.18 18.21
CA ARG A 1021 -24.74 33.51 18.86
C ARG A 1021 -23.91 34.49 19.70
N GLU A 1022 -23.67 35.70 19.20
CA GLU A 1022 -22.94 36.73 19.94
C GLU A 1022 -23.71 37.21 21.19
N ILE A 1023 -25.04 37.31 21.11
CA ILE A 1023 -25.91 37.64 22.25
C ILE A 1023 -25.91 36.51 23.29
N GLN A 1024 -25.92 35.24 22.85
CA GLN A 1024 -25.81 34.07 23.73
C GLN A 1024 -24.46 34.04 24.45
N LYS A 1025 -23.33 34.24 23.76
CA LYS A 1025 -21.99 34.32 24.36
C LYS A 1025 -21.86 35.46 25.39
N ARG A 1026 -22.64 36.54 25.24
CA ARG A 1026 -22.70 37.67 26.20
C ARG A 1026 -23.68 37.46 27.37
N GLY A 1027 -24.27 36.27 27.52
CA GLY A 1027 -25.14 35.91 28.64
C GLY A 1027 -26.62 36.29 28.48
N GLY A 1028 -27.11 36.46 27.25
CA GLY A 1028 -28.54 36.69 26.97
C GLY A 1028 -29.41 35.44 27.15
N PHE A 1029 -30.61 35.61 27.71
CA PHE A 1029 -31.59 34.53 27.97
C PHE A 1029 -32.00 33.75 26.70
N GLU A 1030 -31.99 32.42 26.79
CA GLU A 1030 -32.66 31.52 25.84
C GLU A 1030 -34.19 31.73 25.86
N PHE A 1031 -34.79 31.99 24.69
CA PHE A 1031 -36.19 31.65 24.49
C PHE A 1031 -36.29 30.16 24.16
N ARG A 1032 -36.70 29.34 25.12
CA ARG A 1032 -37.14 27.97 24.84
C ARG A 1032 -38.23 28.01 23.77
N GLN A 1033 -37.98 27.43 22.59
CA GLN A 1033 -39.02 27.15 21.62
C GLN A 1033 -40.02 26.17 22.26
N GLN A 1034 -41.17 26.69 22.70
CA GLN A 1034 -42.32 25.84 22.98
C GLN A 1034 -42.82 25.26 21.65
N ALA A 1035 -42.96 23.94 21.62
CA ALA A 1035 -43.47 23.16 20.51
C ALA A 1035 -44.60 23.86 19.74
N VAL A 1036 -44.40 24.04 18.44
CA VAL A 1036 -45.44 24.46 17.51
C VAL A 1036 -46.53 23.37 17.48
N PRO A 1037 -47.79 23.67 17.82
CA PRO A 1037 -48.86 22.68 17.72
C PRO A 1037 -49.08 22.32 16.24
N SER A 1038 -49.20 21.02 15.96
CA SER A 1038 -49.36 20.38 14.64
C SER A 1038 -50.68 20.70 13.90
N SER A 1039 -51.29 21.85 14.14
CA SER A 1039 -52.51 22.28 13.46
C SER A 1039 -52.47 23.77 13.13
N PHE A 1040 -51.66 24.16 12.15
CA PHE A 1040 -51.75 25.48 11.54
C PHE A 1040 -51.77 25.37 10.01
N ASN A 1041 -52.92 25.70 9.42
CA ASN A 1041 -53.24 25.50 8.00
C ASN A 1041 -53.04 26.81 7.22
N PHE A 1042 -52.08 26.85 6.30
CA PHE A 1042 -51.87 27.96 5.37
C PHE A 1042 -52.74 27.78 4.13
N GLY A 1043 -53.97 28.31 4.17
CA GLY A 1043 -54.84 28.30 3.00
C GLY A 1043 -55.96 29.32 3.09
N GLY A 1044 -55.78 30.45 2.40
CA GLY A 1044 -56.89 31.30 1.94
C GLY A 1044 -56.91 32.71 2.49
N GLY A 1045 -56.23 33.64 1.81
CA GLY A 1045 -56.37 35.07 2.04
C GLY A 1045 -55.66 35.89 0.97
N VAL A 1046 -56.42 36.38 0.00
CA VAL A 1046 -56.00 37.26 -1.12
C VAL A 1046 -55.17 38.46 -0.61
N PRO A 1047 -54.07 38.85 -1.29
CA PRO A 1047 -53.26 39.99 -0.86
C PRO A 1047 -53.98 41.32 -1.16
N PRO A 1048 -53.89 42.33 -0.27
CA PRO A 1048 -54.33 43.68 -0.58
C PRO A 1048 -53.28 44.38 -1.46
N THR A 1049 -53.74 44.87 -2.61
CA THR A 1049 -53.09 45.95 -3.36
C THR A 1049 -52.98 47.22 -2.53
N LEU A 1050 -51.90 47.98 -2.75
CA LEU A 1050 -51.70 49.45 -2.66
C LEU A 1050 -50.22 49.68 -2.32
N SER A 1051 -49.48 50.68 -2.81
CA SER A 1051 -49.66 51.78 -3.76
C SER A 1051 -48.29 52.43 -3.91
#